data_AF-A0A1N5WL36-F1
#
_entry.id   AF-A0A1N5WL36-F1
#
_cell.length_a   1.000
_cell.length_b   1.000
_cell.length_c   1.000
_cell.angle_alpha   90.00
_cell.angle_beta   90.00
_cell.angle_gamma   90.00
#
_symmetry.space_group_name_H-M   'P 1'
#
loop_
_entity.id
_entity.type
_entity.pdbx_description
1 polymer ?
#
loop_
_entity_poly.entity_id
_entity_poly.type
_entity_poly.pdbx_seq_one_letter_code
_entity_poly.pdbx_strand_id
1 'polypeptide(L)'
;MNYDMWILGLIAGLMGIFTSYILYLSRTAENPLRKIITYILLAMMNGMLLGPSIYLSGVITISLEDAIVISAGLMAIEIIYPLILFVRSIEQEDIEIRISIPVIIFLTLLNEFLMSLDFNSIILSKTIFTIYGTSFVALISQTVSSFWFIFPMALEMGLTAIFTIRKGEKIAFIFIIFQSLVMFFTPTAIPQNTWISISVFAGGAVMTALLIFIFESLYRESYVNKNFSRYLLQILLIYGLMMIGVMIFQYESSVLIVSIAVLLEMIVYINAILRKNYFSGKGKVYWLANKEWSTLFLMDVFIAEFAMGATFDFQYYGTSFFINSLHLAVFSGSIINMITEFFYNTVVFVGGITGSSWFLIMMGFEMGSLVVFKIMKTRELENKIRLGLMIGAYGIYSILIPSFLVTNSRIYPFIGWSMGIGTAGGLAPALIIPMLLTYVISGSLSLLFGARQLCSVFCTAPLMYQGTFYDSMKKFNRTTPTAKKLSTGGERNLIYRVVSFTIYISLAVAALFSFLYHYHILNYEIYGTDPLFFMYIIIFDIMWYAVFLTMPYFGNYGCINTGYCHWGNFNRFVGKYGLFKLKVKDPSQCVTCKTKDCALACPVGLSSQPGSFISQGQFKNSRCVGVGDCVEACPYENIFFYDVRNFLKEKVMKKE
;
A
#
# COMPACT_ATOMS: atom_id res chain seq x y z
N MET A 1 1.76 -38.12 7.84
CA MET A 1 2.90 -37.49 7.15
C MET A 1 3.90 -38.59 6.86
N ASN A 2 4.27 -38.79 5.58
CA ASN A 2 5.20 -39.84 5.16
C ASN A 2 6.64 -39.52 5.62
N TYR A 3 7.40 -40.56 5.98
CA TYR A 3 8.81 -40.48 6.36
C TYR A 3 9.68 -39.76 5.30
N ASP A 4 9.36 -39.96 4.03
CA ASP A 4 10.05 -39.32 2.89
C ASP A 4 9.93 -37.78 2.89
N MET A 5 8.81 -37.24 3.36
CA MET A 5 8.60 -35.79 3.44
C MET A 5 9.57 -35.13 4.44
N TRP A 6 9.90 -35.82 5.54
CA TRP A 6 10.85 -35.31 6.53
C TRP A 6 12.28 -35.34 6.01
N ILE A 7 12.66 -36.41 5.30
CA ILE A 7 14.00 -36.54 4.71
C ILE A 7 14.20 -35.46 3.63
N LEU A 8 13.25 -35.33 2.70
CA LEU A 8 13.32 -34.31 1.65
C LEU A 8 13.28 -32.90 2.24
N GLY A 9 12.49 -32.67 3.29
CA GLY A 9 12.50 -31.42 4.05
C GLY A 9 13.87 -31.07 4.63
N LEU A 10 14.57 -32.05 5.21
CA LEU A 10 15.92 -31.86 5.73
C LEU A 10 16.92 -31.54 4.61
N ILE A 11 16.85 -32.25 3.48
CA ILE A 11 17.70 -32.01 2.32
C ILE A 11 17.48 -30.60 1.76
N ALA A 12 16.22 -30.19 1.55
CA ALA A 12 15.89 -28.85 1.07
C ALA A 12 16.39 -27.76 2.03
N GLY A 13 16.25 -27.97 3.34
CA GLY A 13 16.79 -27.05 4.35
C GLY A 13 18.31 -26.92 4.31
N LEU A 14 19.03 -28.03 4.16
CA LEU A 14 20.50 -28.03 4.02
C LEU A 14 20.95 -27.36 2.71
N MET A 15 20.24 -27.62 1.62
CA MET A 15 20.49 -26.97 0.33
C MET A 15 20.30 -25.46 0.43
N GLY A 16 19.18 -24.98 1.00
CA GLY A 16 18.97 -23.55 1.18
C GLY A 16 20.03 -22.88 2.06
N ILE A 17 20.53 -23.55 3.11
CA ILE A 17 21.67 -23.05 3.90
C ILE A 17 22.93 -22.96 3.03
N PHE A 18 23.20 -23.98 2.22
CA PHE A 18 24.37 -24.04 1.35
C PHE A 18 24.32 -22.99 0.24
N THR A 19 23.18 -22.82 -0.44
CA THR A 19 22.94 -21.79 -1.46
C THR A 19 23.11 -20.39 -0.86
N SER A 20 22.54 -20.13 0.33
CA SER A 20 22.73 -18.87 1.06
C SER A 20 24.19 -18.54 1.31
N TYR A 21 24.97 -19.55 1.69
CA TYR A 21 26.39 -19.41 1.92
C TYR A 21 27.15 -19.14 0.61
N ILE A 22 26.77 -19.80 -0.49
CA ILE A 22 27.36 -19.52 -1.81
C ILE A 22 27.05 -18.08 -2.26
N LEU A 23 25.81 -17.58 -2.10
CA LEU A 23 25.45 -16.21 -2.43
C LEU A 23 26.26 -15.20 -1.60
N TYR A 24 26.45 -15.47 -0.32
CA TYR A 24 27.33 -14.69 0.55
C TYR A 24 28.79 -14.67 0.05
N LEU A 25 29.33 -15.84 -0.32
CA LEU A 25 30.68 -15.94 -0.89
C LEU A 25 30.79 -15.19 -2.22
N SER A 26 29.77 -15.26 -3.06
CA SER A 26 29.73 -14.59 -4.36
C SER A 26 29.82 -13.06 -4.23
N ARG A 27 29.14 -12.49 -3.22
CA ARG A 27 29.25 -11.06 -2.91
C ARG A 27 30.62 -10.65 -2.36
N THR A 28 31.22 -11.48 -1.51
CA THR A 28 32.49 -11.14 -0.82
C THR A 28 33.75 -11.52 -1.60
N ALA A 29 33.63 -12.35 -2.64
CA ALA A 29 34.74 -12.79 -3.46
C ALA A 29 35.40 -11.64 -4.23
N GLU A 30 36.56 -11.21 -3.75
CA GLU A 30 37.47 -10.30 -4.47
C GLU A 30 38.41 -11.07 -5.39
N ASN A 31 38.86 -12.25 -4.95
CA ASN A 31 39.75 -13.10 -5.72
C ASN A 31 38.99 -13.81 -6.87
N PRO A 32 39.55 -13.84 -8.10
CA PRO A 32 38.94 -14.50 -9.25
C PRO A 32 38.69 -16.00 -8.99
N LEU A 33 39.62 -16.66 -8.31
CA LEU A 33 39.52 -18.06 -7.93
C LEU A 33 38.30 -18.36 -7.05
N ARG A 34 37.96 -17.47 -6.10
CA ARG A 34 36.76 -17.65 -5.26
C ARG A 34 35.47 -17.51 -6.07
N LYS A 35 35.42 -16.60 -7.04
CA LYS A 35 34.27 -16.43 -7.94
C LYS A 35 34.05 -17.67 -8.81
N ILE A 36 35.12 -18.26 -9.32
CA ILE A 36 35.07 -19.49 -10.10
C ILE A 36 34.56 -20.65 -9.23
N ILE A 37 35.09 -20.81 -8.00
CA ILE A 37 34.61 -21.86 -7.09
C ILE A 37 33.11 -21.72 -6.82
N THR A 38 32.60 -20.51 -6.56
CA THR A 38 31.15 -20.31 -6.35
C THR A 38 30.33 -20.72 -7.56
N TYR A 39 30.85 -20.49 -8.77
CA TYR A 39 30.16 -20.85 -10.00
C TYR A 39 30.22 -22.36 -10.27
N ILE A 40 31.35 -23.02 -9.98
CA ILE A 40 31.48 -24.49 -10.02
C ILE A 40 30.48 -25.13 -9.08
N LEU A 41 30.36 -24.65 -7.84
CA LEU A 41 29.43 -25.23 -6.86
C LEU A 41 27.98 -25.12 -7.32
N LEU A 42 27.56 -23.95 -7.84
CA LEU A 42 26.20 -23.77 -8.37
C LEU A 42 25.92 -24.64 -9.61
N ALA A 43 26.92 -24.80 -10.48
CA ALA A 43 26.82 -25.67 -11.65
C ALA A 43 26.70 -27.14 -11.21
N MET A 44 27.56 -27.61 -10.30
CA MET A 44 27.49 -28.99 -9.80
C MET A 44 26.13 -29.32 -9.18
N MET A 45 25.54 -28.40 -8.41
CA MET A 45 24.20 -28.60 -7.85
C MET A 45 23.13 -28.79 -8.94
N ASN A 46 23.20 -28.05 -10.05
CA ASN A 46 22.25 -28.17 -11.15
C ASN A 46 22.39 -29.54 -11.82
N GLY A 47 23.61 -29.92 -12.20
CA GLY A 47 23.91 -31.21 -12.81
C GLY A 47 23.50 -32.40 -11.94
N MET A 48 23.56 -32.29 -10.60
CA MET A 48 23.07 -33.33 -9.70
C MET A 48 21.56 -33.56 -9.81
N LEU A 49 20.77 -32.50 -9.97
CA LEU A 49 19.29 -32.55 -10.01
C LEU A 49 18.74 -32.84 -11.41
N LEU A 50 19.45 -32.46 -12.48
CA LEU A 50 18.99 -32.69 -13.84
C LEU A 50 18.81 -34.16 -14.20
N GLY A 51 19.66 -35.07 -13.72
CA GLY A 51 19.51 -36.51 -13.98
C GLY A 51 18.25 -37.11 -13.34
N PRO A 52 17.97 -36.90 -12.04
CA PRO A 52 16.68 -37.21 -11.42
C PRO A 52 15.49 -36.60 -12.18
N SER A 53 15.56 -35.34 -12.62
CA SER A 53 14.48 -34.72 -13.39
C SER A 53 14.20 -35.45 -14.70
N ILE A 54 15.24 -35.89 -15.42
CA ILE A 54 15.11 -36.68 -16.65
C ILE A 54 14.49 -38.06 -16.33
N TYR A 55 14.94 -38.72 -15.28
CA TYR A 55 14.42 -40.02 -14.82
C TYR A 55 12.93 -39.94 -14.45
N LEU A 56 12.56 -38.92 -13.67
CA LEU A 56 11.19 -38.70 -13.20
C LEU A 56 10.27 -38.12 -14.27
N SER A 57 10.82 -37.68 -15.42
CA SER A 57 10.00 -37.19 -16.53
C SER A 57 9.10 -38.27 -17.14
N GLY A 58 9.58 -39.51 -17.21
CA GLY A 58 8.87 -40.61 -17.85
C GLY A 58 8.75 -40.49 -19.38
N VAL A 59 9.41 -39.50 -20.01
CA VAL A 59 9.49 -39.40 -21.49
C VAL A 59 10.43 -40.46 -22.04
N ILE A 60 11.48 -40.76 -21.29
CA ILE A 60 12.49 -41.75 -21.63
C ILE A 60 12.54 -42.74 -20.47
N THR A 61 12.32 -44.02 -20.75
CA THR A 61 12.47 -45.09 -19.76
C THR A 61 13.95 -45.37 -19.56
N ILE A 62 14.57 -44.67 -18.62
CA ILE A 62 15.96 -44.88 -18.20
C ILE A 62 16.00 -45.64 -16.87
N SER A 63 17.03 -46.45 -16.66
CA SER A 63 17.25 -47.11 -15.37
C SER A 63 17.77 -46.09 -14.33
N LEU A 64 17.71 -46.44 -13.05
CA LEU A 64 18.27 -45.60 -11.98
C LEU A 64 19.79 -45.42 -12.14
N GLU A 65 20.48 -46.45 -12.62
CA GLU A 65 21.92 -46.42 -12.90
C GLU A 65 22.23 -45.41 -14.01
N ASP A 66 21.45 -45.43 -15.09
CA ASP A 66 21.58 -44.47 -16.19
C ASP A 66 21.34 -43.03 -15.72
N ALA A 67 20.38 -42.80 -14.82
CA ALA A 67 20.11 -41.48 -14.26
C ALA A 67 21.31 -40.92 -13.48
N ILE A 68 22.00 -41.77 -12.71
CA ILE A 68 23.22 -41.39 -11.97
C ILE A 68 24.35 -41.05 -12.95
N VAL A 69 24.53 -41.85 -14.00
CA VAL A 69 25.53 -41.60 -15.05
C VAL A 69 25.23 -40.30 -15.79
N ILE A 70 23.96 -40.04 -16.10
CA ILE A 70 23.52 -38.79 -16.74
C ILE A 70 23.79 -37.59 -15.83
N SER A 71 23.46 -37.66 -14.53
CA SER A 71 23.83 -36.59 -13.58
C SER A 71 25.34 -36.34 -13.54
N ALA A 72 26.16 -37.40 -13.49
CA ALA A 72 27.61 -37.28 -13.51
C ALA A 72 28.13 -36.63 -14.80
N GLY A 73 27.56 -37.02 -15.95
CA GLY A 73 27.88 -36.43 -17.25
C GLY A 73 27.48 -34.96 -17.36
N LEU A 74 26.27 -34.61 -16.90
CA LEU A 74 25.78 -33.22 -16.91
C LEU A 74 26.59 -32.32 -15.98
N MET A 75 26.93 -32.81 -14.78
CA MET A 75 27.87 -32.10 -13.89
C MET A 75 29.19 -31.82 -14.61
N ALA A 76 29.78 -32.84 -15.26
CA ALA A 76 31.04 -32.66 -15.98
C ALA A 76 30.91 -31.60 -17.09
N ILE A 77 29.82 -31.61 -17.85
CA ILE A 77 29.54 -30.63 -18.92
C ILE A 77 29.40 -29.21 -18.36
N GLU A 78 28.61 -29.04 -17.29
CA GLU A 78 28.38 -27.72 -16.69
C GLU A 78 29.64 -27.15 -16.03
N ILE A 79 30.59 -28.01 -15.61
CA ILE A 79 31.90 -27.61 -15.08
C ILE A 79 32.86 -27.10 -16.17
N ILE A 80 32.68 -27.46 -17.44
CA ILE A 80 33.61 -27.09 -18.53
C ILE A 80 33.77 -25.56 -18.64
N TYR A 81 32.66 -24.82 -18.66
CA TYR A 81 32.71 -23.37 -18.79
C TYR A 81 33.40 -22.66 -17.60
N PRO A 82 33.08 -22.96 -16.32
CA PRO A 82 33.86 -22.48 -15.18
C PRO A 82 35.35 -22.81 -15.28
N LEU A 83 35.67 -24.02 -15.74
CA LEU A 83 37.04 -24.52 -15.81
C LEU A 83 37.84 -23.80 -16.91
N ILE A 84 37.20 -23.48 -18.04
CA ILE A 84 37.80 -22.61 -19.07
C ILE A 84 38.10 -21.22 -18.49
N LEU A 85 37.17 -20.65 -17.71
CA LEU A 85 37.40 -19.36 -17.03
C LEU A 85 38.56 -19.45 -16.02
N PHE A 86 38.69 -20.59 -15.34
CA PHE A 86 39.81 -20.86 -14.43
C PHE A 86 41.15 -20.94 -15.15
N VAL A 87 41.25 -21.71 -16.22
CA VAL A 87 42.50 -21.85 -17.00
C VAL A 87 42.92 -20.50 -17.56
N ARG A 88 41.97 -19.73 -18.14
CA ARG A 88 42.24 -18.37 -18.65
C ARG A 88 42.73 -17.41 -17.57
N SER A 89 42.27 -17.59 -16.33
CA SER A 89 42.71 -16.77 -15.20
C SER A 89 44.13 -17.05 -14.72
N ILE A 90 44.61 -18.27 -14.98
CA ILE A 90 45.99 -18.67 -14.68
C ILE A 90 46.92 -18.25 -15.82
N GLU A 91 46.46 -18.36 -17.08
CA GLU A 91 47.26 -18.03 -18.26
C GLU A 91 47.47 -16.52 -18.48
N GLN A 92 46.55 -15.68 -18.00
CA GLN A 92 46.63 -14.23 -18.16
C GLN A 92 46.38 -13.55 -16.80
N GLU A 93 47.47 -13.10 -16.15
CA GLU A 93 47.45 -12.50 -14.80
C GLU A 93 46.57 -11.23 -14.68
N ASP A 94 46.24 -10.57 -15.80
CA ASP A 94 45.50 -9.30 -15.85
C ASP A 94 44.02 -9.41 -16.32
N ILE A 95 43.46 -10.61 -16.58
CA ILE A 95 42.04 -10.70 -16.96
C ILE A 95 41.16 -10.50 -15.72
N GLU A 96 40.39 -9.40 -15.71
CA GLU A 96 39.27 -9.25 -14.79
C GLU A 96 38.15 -10.25 -15.14
N ILE A 97 38.11 -11.40 -14.47
CA ILE A 97 37.01 -12.36 -14.65
C ILE A 97 35.71 -11.74 -14.15
N ARG A 98 34.88 -11.31 -15.10
CA ARG A 98 33.52 -10.85 -14.84
C ARG A 98 32.55 -11.99 -15.11
N ILE A 99 32.26 -12.78 -14.08
CA ILE A 99 31.09 -13.66 -14.11
C ILE A 99 29.87 -12.75 -14.14
N SER A 100 29.02 -12.95 -15.14
CA SER A 100 27.82 -12.12 -15.28
C SER A 100 26.82 -12.47 -14.17
N ILE A 101 26.34 -11.45 -13.46
CA ILE A 101 25.29 -11.58 -12.44
C ILE A 101 24.06 -12.37 -12.93
N PRO A 102 23.57 -12.19 -14.19
CA PRO A 102 22.46 -12.97 -14.72
C PRO A 102 22.69 -14.48 -14.72
N VAL A 103 23.92 -14.94 -14.93
CA VAL A 103 24.24 -16.37 -14.92
C VAL A 103 24.11 -16.96 -13.52
N ILE A 104 24.57 -16.23 -12.49
CA ILE A 104 24.42 -16.68 -11.08
C ILE A 104 22.94 -16.73 -10.70
N ILE A 105 22.15 -15.72 -11.10
CA ILE A 105 20.70 -15.71 -10.90
C ILE A 105 20.06 -16.92 -11.58
N PHE A 106 20.38 -17.16 -12.85
CA PHE A 106 19.84 -18.28 -13.61
C PHE A 106 20.16 -19.63 -12.95
N LEU A 107 21.42 -19.89 -12.60
CA LEU A 107 21.81 -21.16 -11.96
C LEU A 107 21.16 -21.35 -10.59
N THR A 108 21.02 -20.27 -9.80
CA THR A 108 20.37 -20.34 -8.49
C THR A 108 18.89 -20.68 -8.65
N LEU A 109 18.17 -20.00 -9.55
CA LEU A 109 16.76 -20.28 -9.81
C LEU A 109 16.54 -21.66 -10.43
N LEU A 110 17.46 -22.11 -11.28
CA LEU A 110 17.38 -23.43 -11.89
C LEU A 110 17.54 -24.54 -10.84
N ASN A 111 18.45 -24.39 -9.88
CA ASN A 111 18.62 -25.35 -8.78
C ASN A 111 17.30 -25.55 -8.01
N GLU A 112 16.66 -24.44 -7.64
CA GLU A 112 15.44 -24.45 -6.84
C GLU A 112 14.24 -24.95 -7.64
N PHE A 113 14.19 -24.62 -8.93
CA PHE A 113 13.21 -25.15 -9.86
C PHE A 113 13.33 -26.67 -10.02
N LEU A 114 14.54 -27.19 -10.26
CA LEU A 114 14.78 -28.62 -10.46
C LEU A 114 14.52 -29.41 -9.18
N MET A 115 15.00 -28.92 -8.03
CA MET A 115 14.74 -29.54 -6.73
C MET A 115 13.23 -29.64 -6.47
N SER A 116 12.51 -28.55 -6.70
CA SER A 116 11.05 -28.52 -6.53
C SER A 116 10.34 -29.52 -7.44
N LEU A 117 10.75 -29.60 -8.70
CA LEU A 117 10.18 -30.52 -9.70
C LEU A 117 10.45 -31.99 -9.33
N ASP A 118 11.66 -32.32 -8.91
CA ASP A 118 12.05 -33.67 -8.49
C ASP A 118 11.28 -34.11 -7.24
N PHE A 119 11.26 -33.25 -6.21
CA PHE A 119 10.69 -33.60 -4.90
C PHE A 119 9.17 -33.75 -4.98
N ASN A 120 8.48 -32.91 -5.75
CA ASN A 120 7.06 -33.08 -6.01
C ASN A 120 6.76 -34.42 -6.71
N SER A 121 7.61 -34.82 -7.67
CA SER A 121 7.43 -36.07 -8.41
C SER A 121 7.67 -37.29 -7.53
N ILE A 122 8.67 -37.26 -6.66
CA ILE A 122 8.98 -38.32 -5.69
C ILE A 122 7.81 -38.50 -4.70
N ILE A 123 7.33 -37.41 -4.10
CA ILE A 123 6.29 -37.47 -3.06
C ILE A 123 4.95 -37.93 -3.61
N LEU A 124 4.58 -37.46 -4.80
CA LEU A 124 3.34 -37.86 -5.46
C LEU A 124 3.45 -39.24 -6.12
N SER A 125 4.66 -39.81 -6.19
CA SER A 125 4.96 -41.08 -6.88
C SER A 125 4.40 -41.10 -8.31
N LYS A 126 4.49 -39.97 -9.01
CA LYS A 126 3.97 -39.75 -10.36
C LYS A 126 5.05 -39.11 -11.21
N THR A 127 5.02 -39.38 -12.51
CA THR A 127 5.94 -38.73 -13.46
C THR A 127 5.57 -37.25 -13.64
N ILE A 128 6.56 -36.43 -13.97
CA ILE A 128 6.41 -34.97 -14.14
C ILE A 128 5.27 -34.66 -15.13
N PHE A 129 5.23 -35.33 -16.28
CA PHE A 129 4.19 -35.10 -17.29
C PHE A 129 2.79 -35.54 -16.84
N THR A 130 2.70 -36.50 -15.91
CA THR A 130 1.43 -36.91 -15.31
C THR A 130 0.92 -35.88 -14.29
N ILE A 131 1.84 -35.17 -13.62
CA ILE A 131 1.51 -34.15 -12.62
C ILE A 131 1.14 -32.83 -13.30
N TYR A 132 1.94 -32.38 -14.28
CA TYR A 132 1.87 -31.03 -14.83
C TYR A 132 1.27 -30.94 -16.25
N GLY A 133 1.01 -32.09 -16.89
CA GLY A 133 0.57 -32.16 -18.28
C GLY A 133 1.67 -31.79 -19.28
N THR A 134 1.30 -31.43 -20.51
CA THR A 134 2.22 -31.09 -21.60
C THR A 134 2.49 -29.58 -21.73
N SER A 135 1.79 -28.75 -20.95
CA SER A 135 1.96 -27.30 -21.00
C SER A 135 3.18 -26.86 -20.22
N PHE A 136 4.18 -26.30 -20.92
CA PHE A 136 5.38 -25.74 -20.29
C PHE A 136 5.06 -24.61 -19.30
N VAL A 137 4.02 -23.81 -19.58
CA VAL A 137 3.58 -22.73 -18.68
C VAL A 137 2.99 -23.30 -17.38
N ALA A 138 2.24 -24.39 -17.47
CA ALA A 138 1.69 -25.07 -16.30
C ALA A 138 2.81 -25.70 -15.46
N LEU A 139 3.80 -26.33 -16.11
CA LEU A 139 4.99 -26.88 -15.44
C LEU A 139 5.74 -25.82 -14.64
N ILE A 140 6.03 -24.67 -15.24
CA ILE A 140 6.75 -23.59 -14.54
C ILE A 140 5.91 -23.05 -13.38
N SER A 141 4.66 -22.69 -13.65
CA SER A 141 3.83 -22.01 -12.66
C SER A 141 3.50 -22.90 -11.45
N GLN A 142 3.21 -24.17 -11.65
CA GLN A 142 2.92 -25.08 -10.54
C GLN A 142 4.17 -25.44 -9.73
N THR A 143 5.32 -25.63 -10.38
CA THR A 143 6.60 -25.90 -9.68
C THR A 143 7.01 -24.71 -8.81
N VAL A 144 7.02 -23.50 -9.38
CA VAL A 144 7.41 -22.26 -8.65
C VAL A 144 6.46 -21.95 -7.50
N SER A 145 5.17 -22.26 -7.66
CA SER A 145 4.17 -22.04 -6.62
C SER A 145 4.14 -23.12 -5.54
N SER A 146 5.01 -24.13 -5.62
CA SER A 146 4.98 -25.26 -4.69
C SER A 146 5.75 -24.99 -3.39
N PHE A 147 5.40 -25.76 -2.37
CA PHE A 147 6.09 -25.86 -1.08
C PHE A 147 7.63 -25.91 -1.22
N TRP A 148 8.11 -26.74 -2.15
CA TRP A 148 9.53 -27.04 -2.34
C TRP A 148 10.30 -25.94 -3.05
N PHE A 149 9.62 -24.94 -3.62
CA PHE A 149 10.27 -23.76 -4.19
C PHE A 149 10.19 -22.59 -3.20
N ILE A 150 9.00 -22.30 -2.67
CA ILE A 150 8.75 -21.09 -1.88
C ILE A 150 9.51 -21.10 -0.56
N PHE A 151 9.49 -22.20 0.20
CA PHE A 151 10.11 -22.22 1.53
C PHE A 151 11.64 -22.21 1.51
N PRO A 152 12.32 -23.01 0.66
CA PRO A 152 13.76 -22.89 0.49
C PRO A 152 14.19 -21.49 0.08
N MET A 153 13.50 -20.87 -0.90
CA MET A 153 13.79 -19.49 -1.30
C MET A 153 13.57 -18.47 -0.17
N ALA A 154 12.49 -18.61 0.61
CA ALA A 154 12.24 -17.75 1.77
C ALA A 154 13.37 -17.89 2.81
N LEU A 155 13.82 -19.12 3.08
CA LEU A 155 14.92 -19.42 3.99
C LEU A 155 16.24 -18.86 3.47
N GLU A 156 16.52 -19.02 2.18
CA GLU A 156 17.71 -18.48 1.53
C GLU A 156 17.79 -16.96 1.66
N MET A 157 16.63 -16.33 1.43
CA MET A 157 16.53 -14.89 1.54
C MET A 157 16.88 -14.40 2.94
N GLY A 158 16.30 -15.04 3.95
CA GLY A 158 16.48 -14.70 5.36
C GLY A 158 17.92 -14.93 5.83
N LEU A 159 18.51 -16.09 5.51
CA LEU A 159 19.88 -16.42 5.91
C LEU A 159 20.91 -15.52 5.22
N THR A 160 20.75 -15.27 3.93
CA THR A 160 21.66 -14.40 3.19
C THR A 160 21.62 -12.96 3.72
N ALA A 161 20.45 -12.48 4.15
CA ALA A 161 20.31 -11.19 4.82
C ALA A 161 21.08 -11.14 6.16
N ILE A 162 20.98 -12.22 6.96
CA ILE A 162 21.69 -12.36 8.24
C ILE A 162 23.20 -12.38 8.04
N PHE A 163 23.71 -13.12 7.05
CA PHE A 163 25.14 -13.24 6.78
C PHE A 163 25.74 -11.95 6.20
N THR A 164 24.99 -11.28 5.33
CA THR A 164 25.57 -10.26 4.45
C THR A 164 25.25 -8.83 4.89
N ILE A 165 24.02 -8.55 5.30
CA ILE A 165 23.48 -7.17 5.41
C ILE A 165 23.43 -6.70 6.86
N ARG A 166 23.27 -7.64 7.81
CA ARG A 166 23.20 -7.37 9.26
C ARG A 166 24.31 -6.46 9.78
N LYS A 167 25.53 -6.55 9.22
CA LYS A 167 26.71 -5.80 9.70
C LYS A 167 26.84 -4.38 9.12
N GLY A 168 26.10 -4.03 8.05
CA GLY A 168 26.32 -2.78 7.31
C GLY A 168 25.12 -1.83 7.22
N GLU A 169 23.91 -2.35 6.99
CA GLU A 169 22.77 -1.53 6.53
C GLU A 169 21.46 -1.96 7.24
N LYS A 170 21.19 -1.38 8.42
CA LYS A 170 20.04 -1.80 9.27
C LYS A 170 18.69 -1.75 8.55
N ILE A 171 18.43 -0.71 7.75
CA ILE A 171 17.15 -0.53 7.04
C ILE A 171 16.97 -1.61 5.97
N ALA A 172 18.00 -1.85 5.15
CA ALA A 172 17.97 -2.89 4.14
C ALA A 172 17.86 -4.30 4.75
N PHE A 173 18.52 -4.54 5.89
CA PHE A 173 18.40 -5.79 6.63
C PHE A 173 16.96 -6.07 7.06
N ILE A 174 16.33 -5.09 7.73
CA ILE A 174 14.93 -5.23 8.18
C ILE A 174 14.02 -5.47 6.97
N PHE A 175 14.17 -4.68 5.91
CA PHE A 175 13.36 -4.81 4.70
C PHE A 175 13.40 -6.24 4.12
N ILE A 176 14.60 -6.81 3.98
CA ILE A 176 14.77 -8.15 3.38
C ILE A 176 14.27 -9.26 4.30
N ILE A 177 14.36 -9.10 5.63
CA ILE A 177 13.75 -10.04 6.56
C ILE A 177 12.22 -10.04 6.41
N PHE A 178 11.60 -8.87 6.32
CA PHE A 178 10.16 -8.78 6.04
C PHE A 178 9.80 -9.38 4.68
N GLN A 179 10.61 -9.13 3.65
CA GLN A 179 10.43 -9.74 2.33
C GLN A 179 10.47 -11.27 2.38
N SER A 180 11.43 -11.85 3.11
CA SER A 180 11.52 -13.30 3.34
C SER A 180 10.26 -13.85 4.02
N LEU A 181 9.73 -13.12 5.01
CA LEU A 181 8.48 -13.48 5.68
C LEU A 181 7.26 -13.39 4.75
N VAL A 182 7.19 -12.36 3.90
CA VAL A 182 6.12 -12.23 2.89
C VAL A 182 6.15 -13.42 1.93
N MET A 183 7.34 -13.79 1.43
CA MET A 183 7.51 -14.99 0.59
C MET A 183 7.10 -16.26 1.33
N PHE A 184 7.51 -16.42 2.60
CA PHE A 184 7.12 -17.57 3.43
C PHE A 184 5.60 -17.71 3.55
N PHE A 185 4.87 -16.61 3.68
CA PHE A 185 3.40 -16.61 3.75
C PHE A 185 2.71 -16.55 2.39
N THR A 186 3.34 -17.08 1.33
CA THR A 186 2.66 -17.19 0.04
C THR A 186 1.57 -18.28 0.11
N PRO A 187 0.29 -17.95 -0.21
CA PRO A 187 -0.82 -18.90 -0.04
C PRO A 187 -0.79 -20.12 -0.93
N THR A 188 -0.13 -20.03 -2.08
CA THR A 188 -0.04 -21.13 -3.05
C THR A 188 0.90 -22.25 -2.60
N ALA A 189 1.80 -22.00 -1.63
CA ALA A 189 2.82 -22.96 -1.21
C ALA A 189 2.25 -24.30 -0.73
N ILE A 190 1.13 -24.27 0.00
CA ILE A 190 0.48 -25.49 0.50
C ILE A 190 -1.00 -25.44 0.07
N PRO A 191 -1.50 -26.41 -0.70
CA PRO A 191 -2.87 -26.44 -1.20
C PRO A 191 -3.86 -26.93 -0.12
N GLN A 192 -3.78 -26.36 1.08
CA GLN A 192 -4.67 -26.66 2.20
C GLN A 192 -5.42 -25.40 2.60
N ASN A 193 -6.75 -25.50 2.73
CA ASN A 193 -7.61 -24.34 3.06
C ASN A 193 -7.18 -23.60 4.32
N THR A 194 -6.69 -24.32 5.34
CA THR A 194 -6.17 -23.71 6.57
C THR A 194 -4.90 -22.92 6.33
N TRP A 195 -3.97 -23.44 5.51
CA TRP A 195 -2.76 -22.71 5.13
C TRP A 195 -3.14 -21.46 4.36
N ILE A 196 -3.94 -21.59 3.30
CA ILE A 196 -4.38 -20.46 2.46
C ILE A 196 -4.95 -19.33 3.34
N SER A 197 -5.85 -19.67 4.28
CA SER A 197 -6.42 -18.66 5.18
C SER A 197 -5.37 -18.01 6.08
N ILE A 198 -4.50 -18.79 6.71
CA ILE A 198 -3.47 -18.27 7.62
C ILE A 198 -2.47 -17.41 6.85
N SER A 199 -2.00 -17.88 5.71
CA SER A 199 -1.00 -17.22 4.88
C SER A 199 -1.53 -15.91 4.29
N VAL A 200 -2.80 -15.86 3.87
CA VAL A 200 -3.41 -14.61 3.39
C VAL A 200 -3.40 -13.56 4.50
N PHE A 201 -3.96 -13.85 5.68
CA PHE A 201 -4.02 -12.86 6.76
C PHE A 201 -2.65 -12.55 7.37
N ALA A 202 -1.81 -13.56 7.62
CA ALA A 202 -0.47 -13.37 8.19
C ALA A 202 0.47 -12.67 7.21
N GLY A 203 0.49 -13.10 5.94
CA GLY A 203 1.28 -12.47 4.89
C GLY A 203 0.86 -11.03 4.65
N GLY A 204 -0.44 -10.77 4.61
CA GLY A 204 -0.97 -9.41 4.53
C GLY A 204 -0.59 -8.56 5.75
N ALA A 205 -0.68 -9.09 6.97
CA ALA A 205 -0.24 -8.37 8.19
C ALA A 205 1.26 -8.06 8.18
N VAL A 206 2.11 -8.99 7.73
CA VAL A 206 3.55 -8.78 7.54
C VAL A 206 3.80 -7.70 6.50
N MET A 207 3.07 -7.70 5.39
CA MET A 207 3.19 -6.69 4.34
C MET A 207 2.72 -5.31 4.83
N THR A 208 1.61 -5.21 5.56
CA THR A 208 1.17 -3.96 6.20
C THR A 208 2.21 -3.44 7.19
N ALA A 209 2.81 -4.32 8.01
CA ALA A 209 3.90 -3.93 8.93
C ALA A 209 5.14 -3.43 8.17
N LEU A 210 5.49 -4.06 7.05
CA LEU A 210 6.56 -3.60 6.17
C LEU A 210 6.26 -2.21 5.58
N LEU A 211 5.03 -1.96 5.12
CA LEU A 211 4.61 -0.64 4.62
C LEU A 211 4.72 0.42 5.71
N ILE A 212 4.21 0.17 6.92
CA ILE A 212 4.36 1.06 8.08
C ILE A 212 5.85 1.39 8.33
N PHE A 213 6.72 0.37 8.28
CA PHE A 213 8.16 0.56 8.45
C PHE A 213 8.77 1.43 7.34
N ILE A 214 8.42 1.18 6.08
CA ILE A 214 8.90 1.98 4.93
C ILE A 214 8.46 3.44 5.08
N PHE A 215 7.19 3.68 5.39
CA PHE A 215 6.66 5.04 5.56
C PHE A 215 7.36 5.80 6.69
N GLU A 216 7.52 5.19 7.87
CA GLU A 216 8.24 5.83 8.98
C GLU A 216 9.74 5.99 8.67
N SER A 217 10.37 5.06 7.93
CA SER A 217 11.76 5.20 7.48
C SER A 217 11.93 6.38 6.52
N LEU A 218 11.03 6.54 5.54
CA LEU A 218 11.04 7.66 4.59
C LEU A 218 10.73 9.00 5.28
N TYR A 219 9.89 8.97 6.32
CA TYR A 219 9.65 10.15 7.13
C TYR A 219 10.90 10.58 7.91
N ARG A 220 11.63 9.63 8.52
CA ARG A 220 12.86 9.91 9.29
C ARG A 220 14.02 10.32 8.37
N GLU A 221 14.15 9.65 7.24
CA GLU A 221 15.20 9.93 6.25
C GLU A 221 14.61 10.70 5.06
N SER A 222 14.92 11.99 4.97
CA SER A 222 14.47 12.86 3.87
C SER A 222 14.99 12.47 2.47
N TYR A 223 15.89 11.48 2.40
CA TYR A 223 16.44 10.95 1.16
C TYR A 223 16.57 9.43 1.24
N VAL A 224 16.56 8.80 0.07
CA VAL A 224 16.83 7.37 -0.10
C VAL A 224 18.01 7.20 -1.03
N ASN A 225 18.82 6.16 -0.85
CA ASN A 225 19.82 5.81 -1.84
C ASN A 225 19.17 5.56 -3.21
N LYS A 226 19.75 6.05 -4.31
CA LYS A 226 19.20 5.89 -5.67
C LYS A 226 18.95 4.43 -6.04
N ASN A 227 19.84 3.52 -5.67
CA ASN A 227 19.69 2.10 -5.97
C ASN A 227 18.63 1.45 -5.09
N PHE A 228 18.66 1.72 -3.78
CA PHE A 228 17.63 1.23 -2.86
C PHE A 228 16.24 1.79 -3.20
N SER A 229 16.17 3.04 -3.65
CA SER A 229 14.95 3.69 -4.12
C SER A 229 14.34 3.00 -5.34
N ARG A 230 15.16 2.51 -6.28
CA ARG A 230 14.70 1.71 -7.43
C ARG A 230 14.25 0.32 -6.98
N TYR A 231 15.01 -0.32 -6.11
CA TYR A 231 14.66 -1.62 -5.53
C TYR A 231 13.33 -1.57 -4.79
N LEU A 232 13.11 -0.51 -4.00
CA LEU A 232 11.86 -0.28 -3.28
C LEU A 232 10.66 -0.22 -4.22
N LEU A 233 10.73 0.58 -5.30
CA LEU A 233 9.66 0.66 -6.30
C LEU A 233 9.43 -0.69 -7.00
N GLN A 234 10.51 -1.39 -7.39
CA GLN A 234 10.40 -2.69 -8.04
C GLN A 234 9.71 -3.73 -7.15
N ILE A 235 10.11 -3.82 -5.88
CA ILE A 235 9.52 -4.78 -4.94
C ILE A 235 8.06 -4.42 -4.62
N LEU A 236 7.71 -3.15 -4.45
CA LEU A 236 6.31 -2.75 -4.22
C LEU A 236 5.41 -3.09 -5.42
N LEU A 237 5.90 -2.86 -6.65
CA LEU A 237 5.19 -3.28 -7.85
C LEU A 237 5.02 -4.81 -7.90
N ILE A 238 6.06 -5.56 -7.53
CA ILE A 238 6.02 -7.03 -7.48
C ILE A 238 5.04 -7.51 -6.40
N TYR A 239 4.97 -6.88 -5.23
CA TYR A 239 3.96 -7.18 -4.23
C TYR A 239 2.54 -6.88 -4.70
N GLY A 240 2.36 -5.79 -5.46
CA GLY A 240 1.11 -5.53 -6.17
C GLY A 240 0.71 -6.68 -7.09
N LEU A 241 1.64 -7.11 -7.96
CA LEU A 241 1.43 -8.25 -8.85
C LEU A 241 1.16 -9.56 -8.09
N MET A 242 1.88 -9.80 -6.99
CA MET A 242 1.70 -10.98 -6.15
C MET A 242 0.32 -11.03 -5.53
N MET A 243 -0.16 -9.92 -4.94
CA MET A 243 -1.50 -9.86 -4.34
C MET A 243 -2.60 -9.95 -5.40
N ILE A 244 -2.42 -9.34 -6.58
CA ILE A 244 -3.33 -9.54 -7.72
C ILE A 244 -3.35 -11.03 -8.14
N GLY A 245 -2.19 -11.67 -8.15
CA GLY A 245 -2.07 -13.10 -8.41
C GLY A 245 -2.80 -13.95 -7.37
N VAL A 246 -2.68 -13.63 -6.08
CA VAL A 246 -3.40 -14.31 -4.99
C VAL A 246 -4.91 -14.13 -5.13
N MET A 247 -5.36 -12.92 -5.50
CA MET A 247 -6.78 -12.64 -5.78
C MET A 247 -7.32 -13.52 -6.91
N ILE A 248 -6.57 -13.64 -8.01
CA ILE A 248 -6.94 -14.50 -9.14
C ILE A 248 -6.85 -15.98 -8.77
N PHE A 249 -5.88 -16.37 -7.95
CA PHE A 249 -5.80 -17.73 -7.40
C PHE A 249 -7.04 -18.08 -6.57
N GLN A 250 -7.56 -17.17 -5.73
CA GLN A 250 -8.79 -17.41 -4.97
C GLN A 250 -10.06 -17.46 -5.85
N TYR A 251 -10.03 -16.88 -7.05
CA TYR A 251 -11.17 -16.87 -7.97
C TYR A 251 -11.17 -18.06 -8.95
N GLU A 252 -10.05 -18.30 -9.63
CA GLU A 252 -9.92 -19.30 -10.71
C GLU A 252 -9.02 -20.49 -10.33
N SER A 253 -8.42 -20.50 -9.13
CA SER A 253 -7.35 -21.45 -8.74
C SER A 253 -6.11 -21.38 -9.65
N SER A 254 -5.95 -20.30 -10.42
CA SER A 254 -4.78 -20.08 -11.29
C SER A 254 -3.59 -19.53 -10.51
N VAL A 255 -2.45 -20.21 -10.59
CA VAL A 255 -1.20 -19.84 -9.89
C VAL A 255 -0.22 -19.04 -10.77
N LEU A 256 -0.57 -18.78 -12.02
CA LEU A 256 0.34 -18.21 -13.03
C LEU A 256 0.95 -16.88 -12.60
N ILE A 257 0.11 -15.93 -12.19
CA ILE A 257 0.56 -14.57 -11.84
C ILE A 257 1.37 -14.57 -10.55
N VAL A 258 0.97 -15.37 -9.55
CA VAL A 258 1.75 -15.56 -8.32
C VAL A 258 3.16 -16.08 -8.65
N SER A 259 3.25 -17.07 -9.52
CA SER A 259 4.52 -17.66 -9.95
C SER A 259 5.42 -16.63 -10.64
N ILE A 260 4.86 -15.81 -11.53
CA ILE A 260 5.60 -14.73 -12.19
C ILE A 260 6.09 -13.72 -11.15
N ALA A 261 5.25 -13.33 -10.19
CA ALA A 261 5.63 -12.38 -9.15
C ALA A 261 6.77 -12.93 -8.26
N VAL A 262 6.68 -14.19 -7.83
CA VAL A 262 7.73 -14.88 -7.06
C VAL A 262 9.05 -14.92 -7.83
N LEU A 263 9.04 -15.29 -9.12
CA LEU A 263 10.26 -15.29 -9.94
C LEU A 263 10.87 -13.90 -10.08
N LEU A 264 10.05 -12.89 -10.36
CA LEU A 264 10.51 -11.50 -10.47
C LEU A 264 11.10 -11.00 -9.15
N GLU A 265 10.46 -11.34 -8.03
CA GLU A 265 10.94 -11.02 -6.69
C GLU A 265 12.36 -11.57 -6.49
N MET A 266 12.58 -12.84 -6.85
CA MET A 266 13.87 -13.50 -6.68
C MET A 266 14.94 -12.94 -7.60
N ILE A 267 14.60 -12.65 -8.85
CA ILE A 267 15.53 -12.00 -9.80
C ILE A 267 15.98 -10.64 -9.24
N VAL A 268 15.03 -9.83 -8.76
CA VAL A 268 15.32 -8.50 -8.19
C VAL A 268 16.14 -8.61 -6.91
N TYR A 269 15.77 -9.53 -6.02
CA TYR A 269 16.45 -9.82 -4.76
C TYR A 269 17.92 -10.25 -4.97
N ILE A 270 18.15 -11.31 -5.76
CA ILE A 270 19.49 -11.86 -5.98
C ILE A 270 20.37 -10.81 -6.68
N ASN A 271 19.83 -10.09 -7.67
CA ASN A 271 20.56 -9.01 -8.33
C ASN A 271 20.96 -7.87 -7.36
N ALA A 272 20.11 -7.54 -6.38
CA ALA A 272 20.43 -6.54 -5.36
C ALA A 272 21.50 -7.03 -4.40
N ILE A 273 21.46 -8.30 -3.99
CA ILE A 273 22.45 -8.88 -3.07
C ILE A 273 23.81 -9.04 -3.73
N LEU A 274 23.90 -9.47 -4.99
CA LEU A 274 25.18 -9.73 -5.65
C LEU A 274 25.97 -8.44 -5.95
N ARG A 275 25.31 -7.29 -6.04
CA ARG A 275 25.98 -6.00 -6.30
C ARG A 275 26.56 -5.42 -5.01
N LYS A 276 27.89 -5.27 -4.96
CA LYS A 276 28.56 -4.56 -3.85
C LYS A 276 28.05 -3.13 -3.72
N ASN A 277 27.86 -2.67 -2.47
CA ASN A 277 27.38 -1.32 -2.13
C ASN A 277 26.07 -0.92 -2.79
N TYR A 278 25.21 -1.90 -3.11
CA TYR A 278 23.92 -1.60 -3.75
C TYR A 278 23.06 -0.69 -2.89
N PHE A 279 22.96 -0.92 -1.58
CA PHE A 279 22.14 -0.09 -0.69
C PHE A 279 22.89 1.12 -0.07
N SER A 280 24.22 1.19 -0.19
CA SER A 280 25.10 2.25 0.36
C SER A 280 25.80 3.13 -0.69
N GLY A 281 25.45 2.99 -1.98
CA GLY A 281 25.98 3.81 -3.08
C GLY A 281 25.84 5.33 -2.91
N LYS A 282 26.62 6.10 -3.69
CA LYS A 282 26.75 7.58 -3.54
C LYS A 282 25.53 8.40 -4.00
N GLY A 283 24.56 7.81 -4.70
CA GLY A 283 23.41 8.54 -5.25
C GLY A 283 22.29 8.73 -4.23
N LYS A 284 21.74 9.95 -4.09
CA LYS A 284 20.60 10.24 -3.20
C LYS A 284 19.39 10.72 -4.01
N VAL A 285 18.22 10.20 -3.68
CA VAL A 285 16.91 10.62 -4.19
C VAL A 285 16.16 11.28 -3.04
N TYR A 286 15.95 12.59 -3.14
CA TYR A 286 15.13 13.33 -2.19
C TYR A 286 13.66 13.21 -2.60
N TRP A 287 12.94 12.30 -1.94
CA TRP A 287 11.59 11.93 -2.36
C TRP A 287 10.61 13.11 -2.33
N LEU A 288 10.65 13.95 -1.30
CA LEU A 288 9.83 15.18 -1.21
C LEU A 288 10.15 16.24 -2.26
N ALA A 289 11.28 16.12 -2.98
CA ALA A 289 11.62 17.00 -4.10
C ALA A 289 11.26 16.36 -5.46
N ASN A 290 11.16 15.03 -5.52
CA ASN A 290 10.85 14.30 -6.73
C ASN A 290 9.38 13.84 -6.73
N LYS A 291 8.54 14.62 -7.42
CA LYS A 291 7.10 14.35 -7.55
C LYS A 291 6.81 13.03 -8.28
N GLU A 292 7.61 12.66 -9.27
CA GLU A 292 7.40 11.45 -10.08
C GLU A 292 7.66 10.21 -9.23
N TRP A 293 8.79 10.20 -8.51
CA TRP A 293 9.12 9.11 -7.59
C TRP A 293 8.05 8.94 -6.50
N SER A 294 7.62 10.04 -5.88
CA SER A 294 6.59 9.97 -4.83
C SER A 294 5.25 9.48 -5.36
N THR A 295 4.90 9.81 -6.60
CA THR A 295 3.64 9.37 -7.23
C THR A 295 3.70 7.89 -7.57
N LEU A 296 4.80 7.42 -8.16
CA LEU A 296 5.00 6.00 -8.44
C LEU A 296 4.97 5.19 -7.14
N PHE A 297 5.67 5.65 -6.10
CA PHE A 297 5.65 5.00 -4.79
C PHE A 297 4.23 4.90 -4.21
N LEU A 298 3.45 5.98 -4.21
CA LEU A 298 2.07 5.94 -3.72
C LEU A 298 1.17 5.03 -4.57
N MET A 299 1.37 5.02 -5.88
CA MET A 299 0.61 4.18 -6.80
C MET A 299 0.92 2.70 -6.60
N ASP A 300 2.18 2.33 -6.48
CA ASP A 300 2.60 0.94 -6.23
C ASP A 300 2.05 0.43 -4.89
N VAL A 301 2.12 1.27 -3.84
CA VAL A 301 1.54 0.93 -2.53
C VAL A 301 0.03 0.74 -2.63
N PHE A 302 -0.70 1.66 -3.27
CA PHE A 302 -2.15 1.54 -3.42
C PHE A 302 -2.56 0.31 -4.21
N ILE A 303 -1.85 -0.05 -5.29
CA ILE A 303 -2.13 -1.26 -6.06
C ILE A 303 -1.97 -2.50 -5.17
N ALA A 304 -0.89 -2.57 -4.38
CA ALA A 304 -0.65 -3.66 -3.45
C ALA A 304 -1.71 -3.75 -2.35
N GLU A 305 -2.10 -2.62 -1.76
CA GLU A 305 -3.13 -2.51 -0.73
C GLU A 305 -4.53 -2.83 -1.25
N PHE A 306 -4.86 -2.34 -2.45
CA PHE A 306 -6.14 -2.60 -3.11
C PHE A 306 -6.31 -4.10 -3.36
N ALA A 307 -5.30 -4.74 -3.95
CA ALA A 307 -5.32 -6.16 -4.19
C ALA A 307 -5.32 -6.95 -2.87
N MET A 308 -4.59 -6.50 -1.85
CA MET A 308 -4.62 -7.12 -0.51
C MET A 308 -6.02 -7.06 0.11
N GLY A 309 -6.68 -5.90 0.08
CA GLY A 309 -8.05 -5.74 0.57
C GLY A 309 -9.01 -6.70 -0.11
N ALA A 310 -8.94 -6.78 -1.45
CA ALA A 310 -9.74 -7.72 -2.23
C ALA A 310 -9.48 -9.19 -1.82
N THR A 311 -8.22 -9.58 -1.61
CA THR A 311 -7.89 -10.96 -1.16
C THR A 311 -8.45 -11.29 0.22
N PHE A 312 -8.51 -10.31 1.13
CA PHE A 312 -9.10 -10.48 2.45
C PHE A 312 -10.62 -10.65 2.37
N ASP A 313 -11.29 -9.83 1.56
CA ASP A 313 -12.73 -9.96 1.34
C ASP A 313 -13.08 -11.31 0.69
N PHE A 314 -12.31 -11.73 -0.32
CA PHE A 314 -12.52 -13.03 -0.97
C PHE A 314 -12.33 -14.18 0.02
N GLN A 315 -11.32 -14.09 0.89
CA GLN A 315 -11.06 -15.10 1.92
C GLN A 315 -12.17 -15.15 2.98
N TYR A 316 -12.71 -14.00 3.38
CA TYR A 316 -13.67 -13.91 4.47
C TYR A 316 -15.11 -14.19 4.02
N TYR A 317 -15.56 -13.55 2.93
CA TYR A 317 -16.92 -13.65 2.42
C TYR A 317 -17.11 -14.80 1.41
N GLY A 318 -16.02 -15.29 0.84
CA GLY A 318 -16.04 -16.24 -0.29
C GLY A 318 -16.17 -15.50 -1.62
N THR A 319 -15.34 -15.91 -2.59
CA THR A 319 -15.16 -15.19 -3.85
C THR A 319 -16.46 -14.99 -4.64
N SER A 320 -17.26 -16.05 -4.82
CA SER A 320 -18.51 -15.97 -5.58
C SER A 320 -19.55 -15.09 -4.89
N PHE A 321 -19.65 -15.16 -3.56
CA PHE A 321 -20.59 -14.34 -2.80
C PHE A 321 -20.23 -12.86 -2.88
N PHE A 322 -18.95 -12.53 -2.71
CA PHE A 322 -18.48 -11.16 -2.80
C PHE A 322 -18.67 -10.57 -4.20
N ILE A 323 -18.24 -11.27 -5.26
CA ILE A 323 -18.40 -10.77 -6.64
C ILE A 323 -19.89 -10.59 -6.99
N ASN A 324 -20.75 -11.52 -6.58
CA ASN A 324 -22.19 -11.39 -6.81
C ASN A 324 -22.81 -10.22 -6.02
N SER A 325 -22.27 -9.90 -4.84
CA SER A 325 -22.73 -8.76 -4.03
C SER A 325 -22.41 -7.39 -4.64
N LEU A 326 -21.45 -7.32 -5.57
CA LEU A 326 -21.08 -6.08 -6.26
C LEU A 326 -22.09 -5.68 -7.37
N HIS A 327 -23.10 -6.50 -7.69
CA HIS A 327 -24.12 -6.18 -8.71
C HIS A 327 -23.51 -5.72 -10.05
N LEU A 328 -22.49 -6.44 -10.53
CA LEU A 328 -21.84 -6.14 -11.81
C LEU A 328 -22.82 -6.33 -12.99
N ALA A 329 -22.78 -5.41 -13.95
CA ALA A 329 -23.54 -5.48 -15.18
C ALA A 329 -22.99 -6.59 -16.10
N VAL A 330 -23.88 -7.37 -16.70
CA VAL A 330 -23.51 -8.40 -17.67
C VAL A 330 -23.20 -7.75 -19.00
N PHE A 331 -22.05 -8.08 -19.61
CA PHE A 331 -21.68 -7.56 -20.92
C PHE A 331 -22.70 -7.97 -21.98
N SER A 332 -23.43 -7.02 -22.56
CA SER A 332 -24.51 -7.32 -23.50
C SER A 332 -24.80 -6.20 -24.51
N GLY A 333 -25.28 -6.60 -25.70
CA GLY A 333 -25.79 -5.66 -26.70
C GLY A 333 -24.74 -4.93 -27.54
N SER A 334 -24.97 -3.65 -27.82
CA SER A 334 -24.15 -2.83 -28.72
C SER A 334 -22.78 -2.47 -28.12
N ILE A 335 -21.80 -2.10 -28.95
CA ILE A 335 -20.47 -1.66 -28.50
C ILE A 335 -20.56 -0.51 -27.49
N ILE A 336 -21.53 0.40 -27.66
CA ILE A 336 -21.75 1.52 -26.73
C ILE A 336 -22.17 1.00 -25.36
N ASN A 337 -23.07 0.01 -25.32
CA ASN A 337 -23.51 -0.61 -24.07
C ASN A 337 -22.33 -1.31 -23.39
N MET A 338 -21.55 -2.10 -24.13
CA MET A 338 -20.36 -2.78 -23.58
C MET A 338 -19.35 -1.79 -22.97
N ILE A 339 -19.12 -0.64 -23.62
CA ILE A 339 -18.24 0.40 -23.07
C ILE A 339 -18.84 0.96 -21.78
N THR A 340 -20.13 1.28 -21.75
CA THR A 340 -20.77 1.82 -20.53
C THR A 340 -20.82 0.81 -19.39
N GLU A 341 -21.08 -0.47 -19.69
CA GLU A 341 -21.06 -1.58 -18.73
C GLU A 341 -19.65 -1.78 -18.18
N PHE A 342 -18.61 -1.69 -19.01
CA PHE A 342 -17.22 -1.74 -18.57
C PHE A 342 -16.87 -0.61 -17.59
N PHE A 343 -17.28 0.63 -17.91
CA PHE A 343 -17.06 1.76 -17.02
C PHE A 343 -17.82 1.60 -15.70
N TYR A 344 -19.09 1.19 -15.74
CA TYR A 344 -19.89 0.91 -14.55
C TYR A 344 -19.25 -0.18 -13.69
N ASN A 345 -18.90 -1.32 -14.29
CA ASN A 345 -18.27 -2.44 -13.59
C ASN A 345 -16.95 -2.05 -12.97
N THR A 346 -16.13 -1.25 -13.68
CA THR A 346 -14.86 -0.74 -13.13
C THR A 346 -15.10 0.13 -11.90
N VAL A 347 -16.06 1.06 -11.97
CA VAL A 347 -16.40 1.95 -10.85
C VAL A 347 -16.90 1.17 -9.65
N VAL A 348 -17.83 0.24 -9.86
CA VAL A 348 -18.43 -0.53 -8.76
C VAL A 348 -17.45 -1.56 -8.20
N PHE A 349 -16.60 -2.18 -9.03
CA PHE A 349 -15.58 -3.10 -8.55
C PHE A 349 -14.50 -2.39 -7.73
N VAL A 350 -13.93 -1.30 -8.26
CA VAL A 350 -12.91 -0.53 -7.53
C VAL A 350 -13.51 0.05 -6.25
N GLY A 351 -14.69 0.66 -6.35
CA GLY A 351 -15.38 1.24 -5.21
C GLY A 351 -15.81 0.23 -4.15
N GLY A 352 -16.27 -0.95 -4.58
CA GLY A 352 -16.66 -2.04 -3.69
C GLY A 352 -15.49 -2.58 -2.88
N ILE A 353 -14.29 -2.65 -3.47
CA ILE A 353 -13.07 -3.06 -2.76
C ILE A 353 -12.56 -1.94 -1.84
N THR A 354 -12.47 -0.70 -2.31
CA THR A 354 -11.96 0.41 -1.48
C THR A 354 -12.92 0.81 -0.35
N GLY A 355 -14.22 0.59 -0.55
CA GLY A 355 -15.26 0.76 0.48
C GLY A 355 -15.48 -0.48 1.36
N SER A 356 -14.76 -1.58 1.13
CA SER A 356 -14.92 -2.82 1.89
C SER A 356 -14.40 -2.72 3.32
N SER A 357 -14.94 -3.56 4.20
CA SER A 357 -14.53 -3.63 5.60
C SER A 357 -13.06 -3.99 5.76
N TRP A 358 -12.56 -5.00 5.02
CA TRP A 358 -11.18 -5.48 5.20
C TRP A 358 -10.14 -4.51 4.63
N PHE A 359 -10.44 -3.84 3.52
CA PHE A 359 -9.59 -2.76 3.02
C PHE A 359 -9.52 -1.59 4.02
N LEU A 360 -10.64 -1.16 4.58
CA LEU A 360 -10.68 -0.10 5.60
C LEU A 360 -9.99 -0.51 6.91
N ILE A 361 -10.10 -1.78 7.34
CA ILE A 361 -9.38 -2.29 8.51
C ILE A 361 -7.87 -2.21 8.29
N MET A 362 -7.39 -2.73 7.17
CA MET A 362 -5.97 -2.76 6.82
C MET A 362 -5.40 -1.34 6.72
N MET A 363 -6.06 -0.46 5.96
CA MET A 363 -5.67 0.94 5.87
C MET A 363 -5.74 1.65 7.24
N GLY A 364 -6.73 1.33 8.06
CA GLY A 364 -6.87 1.84 9.42
C GLY A 364 -5.68 1.50 10.33
N PHE A 365 -5.19 0.27 10.26
CA PHE A 365 -3.99 -0.14 11.01
C PHE A 365 -2.74 0.57 10.53
N GLU A 366 -2.58 0.69 9.22
CA GLU A 366 -1.42 1.30 8.59
C GLU A 366 -1.34 2.81 8.84
N MET A 367 -2.38 3.55 8.43
CA MET A 367 -2.48 5.00 8.62
C MET A 367 -2.61 5.36 10.11
N GLY A 368 -3.33 4.56 10.89
CA GLY A 368 -3.45 4.72 12.33
C GLY A 368 -2.10 4.61 13.04
N SER A 369 -1.24 3.67 12.64
CA SER A 369 0.11 3.54 13.19
C SER A 369 0.97 4.77 12.94
N LEU A 370 0.90 5.35 11.72
CA LEU A 370 1.60 6.59 11.39
C LEU A 370 1.10 7.78 12.23
N VAL A 371 -0.19 7.82 12.55
CA VAL A 371 -0.75 8.84 13.45
C VAL A 371 -0.29 8.61 14.89
N VAL A 372 -0.22 7.37 15.37
CA VAL A 372 0.34 7.05 16.69
C VAL A 372 1.77 7.58 16.81
N PHE A 373 2.60 7.37 15.78
CA PHE A 373 3.96 7.95 15.76
C PHE A 373 3.96 9.48 15.78
N LYS A 374 2.96 10.14 15.17
CA LYS A 374 2.78 11.60 15.28
C LYS A 374 2.35 12.03 16.68
N ILE A 375 1.43 11.30 17.33
CA ILE A 375 0.99 11.58 18.71
C ILE A 375 2.19 11.60 19.67
N MET A 376 3.10 10.64 19.53
CA MET A 376 4.31 10.55 20.36
C MET A 376 5.24 11.77 20.22
N LYS A 377 5.23 12.44 19.05
CA LYS A 377 6.08 13.61 18.74
C LYS A 377 5.39 14.96 19.00
N THR A 378 4.07 14.96 19.16
CA THR A 378 3.25 16.18 19.34
C THR A 378 3.50 16.76 20.74
N ARG A 379 3.57 18.08 20.89
CA ARG A 379 3.79 18.75 22.19
C ARG A 379 2.45 19.07 22.87
N GLU A 380 1.50 19.66 22.15
CA GLU A 380 0.24 20.10 22.75
C GLU A 380 -0.68 18.93 23.09
N LEU A 381 -1.12 18.89 24.35
CA LEU A 381 -2.06 17.89 24.84
C LEU A 381 -3.39 17.93 24.05
N GLU A 382 -3.85 19.13 23.70
CA GLU A 382 -5.09 19.30 22.93
C GLU A 382 -5.01 18.65 21.54
N ASN A 383 -3.84 18.68 20.90
CA ASN A 383 -3.62 18.01 19.63
C ASN A 383 -3.45 16.50 19.81
N LYS A 384 -2.84 16.03 20.90
CA LYS A 384 -2.78 14.59 21.23
C LYS A 384 -4.17 13.98 21.39
N ILE A 385 -5.03 14.62 22.19
CA ILE A 385 -6.42 14.18 22.39
C ILE A 385 -7.17 14.17 21.06
N ARG A 386 -7.00 15.22 20.24
CA ARG A 386 -7.61 15.30 18.91
C ARG A 386 -7.24 14.14 18.01
N LEU A 387 -5.94 13.81 17.93
CA LEU A 387 -5.44 12.71 17.12
C LEU A 387 -5.95 11.35 17.64
N GLY A 388 -6.04 11.18 18.96
CA GLY A 388 -6.66 10.00 19.57
C GLY A 388 -8.14 9.86 19.24
N LEU A 389 -8.90 10.95 19.33
CA LEU A 389 -10.32 10.99 18.93
C LEU A 389 -10.49 10.65 17.45
N MET A 390 -9.58 11.12 16.59
CA MET A 390 -9.60 10.83 15.15
C MET A 390 -9.40 9.34 14.85
N ILE A 391 -8.46 8.67 15.53
CA ILE A 391 -8.28 7.21 15.41
C ILE A 391 -9.52 6.47 15.91
N GLY A 392 -10.05 6.86 17.07
CA GLY A 392 -11.26 6.25 17.64
C GLY A 392 -12.48 6.44 16.74
N ALA A 393 -12.65 7.64 16.18
CA ALA A 393 -13.71 7.95 15.24
C ALA A 393 -13.60 7.11 13.96
N TYR A 394 -12.40 6.92 13.41
CA TYR A 394 -12.21 6.03 12.26
C TYR A 394 -12.62 4.59 12.59
N GLY A 395 -12.10 4.05 13.70
CA GLY A 395 -12.43 2.69 14.13
C GLY A 395 -13.92 2.48 14.38
N ILE A 396 -14.60 3.47 14.96
CA ILE A 396 -16.03 3.38 15.28
C ILE A 396 -16.91 3.61 14.04
N TYR A 397 -16.71 4.73 13.33
CA TYR A 397 -17.62 5.18 12.26
C TYR A 397 -17.31 4.61 10.88
N SER A 398 -16.08 4.16 10.61
CA SER A 398 -15.73 3.54 9.31
C SER A 398 -15.65 2.03 9.37
N ILE A 399 -15.32 1.44 10.53
CA ILE A 399 -15.16 -0.02 10.66
C ILE A 399 -16.30 -0.62 11.48
N LEU A 400 -16.37 -0.31 12.79
CA LEU A 400 -17.23 -1.03 13.74
C LEU A 400 -18.72 -0.89 13.42
N ILE A 401 -19.21 0.34 13.27
CA ILE A 401 -20.64 0.58 13.05
C ILE A 401 -21.08 0.03 11.69
N PRO A 402 -20.46 0.40 10.54
CA PRO A 402 -20.96 -0.03 9.24
C PRO A 402 -20.77 -1.53 8.99
N SER A 403 -19.69 -2.13 9.52
CA SER A 403 -19.33 -3.52 9.17
C SER A 403 -19.91 -4.55 10.15
N PHE A 404 -20.07 -4.20 11.43
CA PHE A 404 -20.39 -5.20 12.47
C PHE A 404 -21.66 -4.90 13.26
N LEU A 405 -22.06 -3.63 13.43
CA LEU A 405 -23.25 -3.28 14.21
C LEU A 405 -24.48 -3.03 13.33
N VAL A 406 -24.31 -2.37 12.19
CA VAL A 406 -25.40 -1.91 11.32
C VAL A 406 -25.11 -2.32 9.88
N THR A 407 -25.26 -3.61 9.61
CA THR A 407 -24.99 -4.20 8.28
C THR A 407 -26.01 -3.80 7.22
N ASN A 408 -27.18 -3.26 7.61
CA ASN A 408 -28.20 -2.76 6.68
C ASN A 408 -28.70 -1.37 7.08
N SER A 409 -27.91 -0.37 6.70
CA SER A 409 -28.15 1.03 7.03
C SER A 409 -29.44 1.60 6.44
N ARG A 410 -30.02 0.98 5.40
CA ARG A 410 -31.36 1.33 4.87
C ARG A 410 -32.49 1.04 5.87
N ILE A 411 -32.31 0.03 6.72
CA ILE A 411 -33.31 -0.40 7.71
C ILE A 411 -33.07 0.25 9.07
N TYR A 412 -31.79 0.40 9.45
CA TYR A 412 -31.39 0.95 10.76
C TYR A 412 -30.51 2.19 10.55
N PRO A 413 -31.11 3.36 10.30
CA PRO A 413 -30.34 4.55 9.99
C PRO A 413 -29.64 5.08 11.25
N PHE A 414 -28.33 5.32 11.19
CA PHE A 414 -27.55 5.86 12.30
C PHE A 414 -27.08 7.29 12.05
N ILE A 415 -26.89 8.07 13.12
CA ILE A 415 -26.35 9.43 13.08
C ILE A 415 -24.82 9.36 13.04
N GLY A 416 -24.18 10.18 12.20
CA GLY A 416 -22.71 10.23 12.12
C GLY A 416 -22.13 9.64 10.84
N TRP A 417 -22.79 9.83 9.71
CA TRP A 417 -22.27 9.44 8.39
C TRP A 417 -20.94 10.14 8.13
N SER A 418 -19.86 9.38 8.12
CA SER A 418 -18.51 9.92 8.10
C SER A 418 -18.14 10.61 6.78
N MET A 419 -18.89 10.31 5.70
CA MET A 419 -18.64 10.77 4.34
C MET A 419 -19.82 11.54 3.70
N GLY A 420 -20.85 11.89 4.47
CA GLY A 420 -21.95 12.73 3.97
C GLY A 420 -23.02 11.98 3.17
N ILE A 421 -23.63 12.65 2.19
CA ILE A 421 -24.83 12.14 1.49
C ILE A 421 -24.48 10.90 0.63
N GLY A 422 -25.29 9.85 0.72
CA GLY A 422 -25.15 8.62 -0.07
C GLY A 422 -24.33 7.50 0.61
N THR A 423 -23.68 7.78 1.75
CA THR A 423 -22.84 6.80 2.48
C THR A 423 -23.60 5.56 2.97
N ALA A 424 -24.90 5.69 3.24
CA ALA A 424 -25.76 4.61 3.71
C ALA A 424 -26.66 4.01 2.60
N GLY A 425 -26.34 4.27 1.33
CA GLY A 425 -27.16 3.90 0.18
C GLY A 425 -28.07 5.03 -0.30
N GLY A 426 -29.08 4.67 -1.11
CA GLY A 426 -30.06 5.61 -1.67
C GLY A 426 -30.87 6.34 -0.62
N LEU A 427 -31.43 7.51 -0.98
CA LEU A 427 -32.18 8.40 -0.11
C LEU A 427 -33.58 7.84 0.19
N ALA A 428 -33.65 6.83 1.06
CA ALA A 428 -34.90 6.35 1.62
C ALA A 428 -35.48 7.37 2.62
N PRO A 429 -36.81 7.48 2.80
CA PRO A 429 -37.48 8.38 3.74
C PRO A 429 -36.95 8.23 5.17
N ALA A 430 -36.66 6.99 5.60
CA ALA A 430 -36.08 6.70 6.91
C ALA A 430 -34.69 7.33 7.12
N LEU A 431 -33.95 7.60 6.04
CA LEU A 431 -32.59 8.15 6.09
C LEU A 431 -32.55 9.68 6.10
N ILE A 432 -33.65 10.37 5.75
CA ILE A 432 -33.69 11.84 5.65
C ILE A 432 -33.43 12.49 7.01
N ILE A 433 -34.13 12.04 8.07
CA ILE A 433 -34.01 12.64 9.40
C ILE A 433 -32.58 12.45 9.96
N PRO A 434 -32.00 11.23 9.98
CA PRO A 434 -30.64 11.03 10.48
C PRO A 434 -29.56 11.77 9.67
N MET A 435 -29.74 11.88 8.34
CA MET A 435 -28.88 12.69 7.49
C MET A 435 -28.93 14.17 7.89
N LEU A 436 -30.12 14.76 7.98
CA LEU A 436 -30.29 16.16 8.38
C LEU A 436 -29.74 16.44 9.78
N LEU A 437 -30.01 15.54 10.75
CA LEU A 437 -29.45 15.64 12.09
C LEU A 437 -27.92 15.61 12.08
N THR A 438 -27.29 14.78 11.23
CA THR A 438 -25.83 14.73 11.08
C THR A 438 -25.28 16.07 10.59
N TYR A 439 -25.90 16.70 9.59
CA TYR A 439 -25.53 18.03 9.10
C TYR A 439 -25.76 19.13 10.15
N VAL A 440 -26.87 19.09 10.90
CA VAL A 440 -27.18 20.06 11.96
C VAL A 440 -26.18 19.96 13.11
N ILE A 441 -25.87 18.74 13.58
CA ILE A 441 -24.90 18.51 14.67
C ILE A 441 -23.51 18.95 14.22
N SER A 442 -23.06 18.52 13.04
CA SER A 442 -21.75 18.90 12.49
C SER A 442 -21.64 20.41 12.25
N GLY A 443 -22.72 21.05 11.76
CA GLY A 443 -22.80 22.50 11.57
C GLY A 443 -22.69 23.26 12.89
N SER A 444 -23.49 22.87 13.89
CA SER A 444 -23.44 23.43 15.24
C SER A 444 -22.07 23.30 15.88
N LEU A 445 -21.45 22.12 15.81
CA LEU A 445 -20.08 21.91 16.30
C LEU A 445 -19.07 22.76 15.52
N SER A 446 -19.26 22.95 14.21
CA SER A 446 -18.40 23.82 13.40
C SER A 446 -18.56 25.30 13.74
N LEU A 447 -19.73 25.76 14.20
CA LEU A 447 -19.89 27.11 14.75
C LEU A 447 -19.10 27.28 16.05
N LEU A 448 -19.07 26.26 16.90
CA LEU A 448 -18.43 26.32 18.22
C LEU A 448 -16.91 26.11 18.18
N PHE A 449 -16.46 25.11 17.42
CA PHE A 449 -15.07 24.62 17.38
C PHE A 449 -14.40 24.76 16.00
N GLY A 450 -15.11 25.31 15.00
CA GLY A 450 -14.61 25.43 13.63
C GLY A 450 -14.56 24.10 12.90
N ALA A 451 -13.95 24.09 11.71
CA ALA A 451 -13.75 22.86 10.93
C ALA A 451 -12.83 21.82 11.63
N ARG A 452 -12.27 22.15 12.80
CA ARG A 452 -11.48 21.22 13.62
C ARG A 452 -12.28 19.99 14.02
N GLN A 453 -13.54 20.17 14.43
CA GLN A 453 -14.42 19.07 14.86
C GLN A 453 -14.54 17.99 13.76
N LEU A 454 -14.62 18.44 12.51
CA LEU A 454 -14.69 17.60 11.33
C LEU A 454 -13.45 16.70 11.25
N CYS A 455 -12.26 17.31 11.37
CA CYS A 455 -11.00 16.60 11.28
C CYS A 455 -10.63 15.80 12.55
N SER A 456 -11.56 15.69 13.50
CA SER A 456 -11.35 15.04 14.79
C SER A 456 -12.35 13.92 15.07
N VAL A 457 -13.59 14.06 14.61
CA VAL A 457 -14.69 13.14 15.00
C VAL A 457 -15.51 12.63 13.81
N PHE A 458 -15.78 13.47 12.80
CA PHE A 458 -16.72 13.06 11.73
C PHE A 458 -16.03 12.58 10.47
N CYS A 459 -14.94 13.22 10.06
CA CYS A 459 -14.27 12.88 8.81
C CYS A 459 -13.13 11.91 9.09
N THR A 460 -13.06 10.84 8.29
CA THR A 460 -12.03 9.79 8.37
C THR A 460 -10.81 10.08 7.51
N ALA A 461 -11.00 10.92 6.48
CA ALA A 461 -9.94 11.55 5.68
C ALA A 461 -8.69 12.03 6.43
N PRO A 462 -8.80 12.70 7.60
CA PRO A 462 -7.65 13.26 8.27
C PRO A 462 -6.74 12.17 8.87
N LEU A 463 -7.23 10.94 9.09
CA LEU A 463 -6.37 9.82 9.50
C LEU A 463 -5.26 9.60 8.47
N MET A 464 -5.62 9.61 7.18
CA MET A 464 -4.67 9.42 6.08
C MET A 464 -3.76 10.64 5.88
N TYR A 465 -4.27 11.86 6.07
CA TYR A 465 -3.47 13.08 5.85
C TYR A 465 -2.53 13.46 6.97
N GLN A 466 -2.79 13.00 8.20
CA GLN A 466 -2.08 13.45 9.40
C GLN A 466 -1.07 12.45 9.92
N GLY A 467 -0.93 11.27 9.32
CA GLY A 467 0.20 10.38 9.62
C GLY A 467 1.55 11.06 9.34
N THR A 468 2.62 10.63 10.02
CA THR A 468 3.96 11.23 9.91
C THR A 468 4.40 11.44 8.45
N PHE A 469 4.44 10.36 7.67
CA PHE A 469 4.84 10.37 6.27
C PHE A 469 3.96 11.31 5.40
N TYR A 470 2.64 11.11 5.42
CA TYR A 470 1.70 11.89 4.60
C TYR A 470 1.65 13.37 4.99
N ASP A 471 1.77 13.71 6.27
CA ASP A 471 1.81 15.10 6.71
C ASP A 471 3.03 15.84 6.11
N SER A 472 4.17 15.16 5.96
CA SER A 472 5.37 15.77 5.36
C SER A 472 5.19 16.16 3.88
N MET A 473 4.26 15.51 3.17
CA MET A 473 3.90 15.84 1.79
C MET A 473 3.26 17.23 1.64
N LYS A 474 2.88 17.90 2.74
CA LYS A 474 2.43 19.31 2.69
C LYS A 474 3.46 20.26 2.09
N LYS A 475 4.74 19.85 1.97
CA LYS A 475 5.75 20.60 1.21
C LYS A 475 5.34 20.81 -0.25
N PHE A 476 4.65 19.84 -0.87
CA PHE A 476 4.15 19.94 -2.25
C PHE A 476 3.17 21.09 -2.45
N ASN A 477 2.39 21.47 -1.42
CA ASN A 477 1.51 22.65 -1.46
C ASN A 477 2.21 23.95 -1.87
N ARG A 478 3.54 24.02 -1.72
CA ARG A 478 4.35 25.22 -1.98
C ARG A 478 5.38 25.02 -3.10
N THR A 479 5.81 23.79 -3.36
CA THR A 479 6.85 23.49 -4.36
C THR A 479 6.26 23.23 -5.74
N THR A 480 5.15 22.50 -5.87
CA THR A 480 4.57 22.20 -7.17
C THR A 480 3.68 23.35 -7.68
N PRO A 481 3.79 23.77 -8.95
CA PRO A 481 3.04 24.93 -9.47
C PRO A 481 1.52 24.80 -9.32
N THR A 482 0.98 23.61 -9.62
CA THR A 482 -0.46 23.33 -9.53
C THR A 482 -0.97 23.41 -8.09
N ALA A 483 -0.33 22.69 -7.17
CA ALA A 483 -0.64 22.72 -5.75
C ALA A 483 -0.52 24.12 -5.15
N LYS A 484 0.51 24.89 -5.54
CA LYS A 484 0.69 26.28 -5.12
C LYS A 484 -0.46 27.16 -5.57
N LYS A 485 -0.89 27.07 -6.84
CA LYS A 485 -2.02 27.84 -7.38
C LYS A 485 -3.33 27.52 -6.67
N LEU A 486 -3.57 26.26 -6.34
CA LEU A 486 -4.74 25.81 -5.56
C LEU A 486 -4.69 26.35 -4.11
N SER A 487 -3.53 26.21 -3.46
CA SER A 487 -3.32 26.62 -2.07
C SER A 487 -3.34 28.15 -1.89
N THR A 488 -2.87 28.94 -2.85
CA THR A 488 -2.89 30.41 -2.74
C THR A 488 -4.24 31.00 -3.17
N GLY A 489 -4.83 30.50 -4.26
CA GLY A 489 -6.07 31.06 -4.85
C GLY A 489 -7.31 30.85 -3.99
N GLY A 490 -7.37 29.76 -3.22
CA GLY A 490 -8.48 29.47 -2.30
C GLY A 490 -9.85 29.47 -2.99
N GLU A 491 -10.86 30.02 -2.31
CA GLU A 491 -12.24 30.11 -2.82
C GLU A 491 -12.39 30.96 -4.09
N ARG A 492 -11.42 31.84 -4.37
CA ARG A 492 -11.41 32.64 -5.60
C ARG A 492 -10.86 31.87 -6.79
N ASN A 493 -10.21 30.73 -6.57
CA ASN A 493 -9.70 29.90 -7.64
C ASN A 493 -10.86 29.37 -8.49
N LEU A 494 -10.73 29.49 -9.81
CA LEU A 494 -11.73 28.99 -10.76
C LEU A 494 -11.94 27.48 -10.62
N ILE A 495 -10.84 26.72 -10.47
CA ILE A 495 -10.90 25.25 -10.35
C ILE A 495 -11.73 24.85 -9.13
N TYR A 496 -11.49 25.48 -7.99
CA TYR A 496 -12.25 25.23 -6.77
C TYR A 496 -13.75 25.44 -6.96
N ARG A 497 -14.13 26.57 -7.59
CA ARG A 497 -15.53 26.92 -7.80
C ARG A 497 -16.22 25.96 -8.75
N VAL A 498 -15.59 25.63 -9.87
CA VAL A 498 -16.13 24.69 -10.86
C VAL A 498 -16.32 23.31 -10.24
N VAL A 499 -15.27 22.76 -9.61
CA VAL A 499 -15.33 21.41 -9.00
C VAL A 499 -16.37 21.34 -7.88
N SER A 500 -16.37 22.31 -6.96
CA SER A 500 -17.34 22.36 -5.87
C SER A 500 -18.78 22.46 -6.39
N PHE A 501 -19.03 23.33 -7.36
CA PHE A 501 -20.35 23.50 -7.96
C PHE A 501 -20.83 22.24 -8.68
N THR A 502 -19.96 21.62 -9.48
CA THR A 502 -20.26 20.34 -10.15
C THR A 502 -20.65 19.26 -9.14
N ILE A 503 -19.93 19.16 -8.02
CA ILE A 503 -20.20 18.14 -7.00
C ILE A 503 -21.53 18.39 -6.30
N TYR A 504 -21.80 19.62 -5.86
CA TYR A 504 -23.09 19.95 -5.24
C TYR A 504 -24.26 19.72 -6.20
N ILE A 505 -24.14 20.08 -7.48
CA ILE A 505 -25.17 19.80 -8.49
C ILE A 505 -25.34 18.30 -8.67
N SER A 506 -24.25 17.55 -8.86
CA SER A 506 -24.32 16.10 -9.08
C SER A 506 -24.99 15.38 -7.92
N LEU A 507 -24.68 15.76 -6.68
CA LEU A 507 -25.32 15.22 -5.48
C LEU A 507 -26.79 15.63 -5.38
N ALA A 508 -27.14 16.87 -5.70
CA ALA A 508 -28.53 17.33 -5.68
C ALA A 508 -29.39 16.60 -6.72
N VAL A 509 -28.88 16.43 -7.94
CA VAL A 509 -29.54 15.69 -9.02
C VAL A 509 -29.68 14.21 -8.66
N ALA A 510 -28.60 13.57 -8.18
CA ALA A 510 -28.64 12.18 -7.78
C ALA A 510 -29.58 11.93 -6.59
N ALA A 511 -29.60 12.84 -5.61
CA ALA A 511 -30.52 12.78 -4.48
C ALA A 511 -31.98 12.93 -4.93
N LEU A 512 -32.27 13.81 -5.90
CA LEU A 512 -33.61 13.96 -6.48
C LEU A 512 -34.06 12.67 -7.18
N PHE A 513 -33.21 12.07 -8.03
CA PHE A 513 -33.55 10.82 -8.71
C PHE A 513 -33.74 9.66 -7.72
N SER A 514 -32.86 9.55 -6.72
CA SER A 514 -32.97 8.54 -5.66
C SER A 514 -34.26 8.70 -4.85
N PHE A 515 -34.65 9.94 -4.53
CA PHE A 515 -35.92 10.23 -3.84
C PHE A 515 -37.14 9.85 -4.69
N LEU A 516 -37.16 10.25 -5.97
CA LEU A 516 -38.27 9.94 -6.89
C LEU A 516 -38.41 8.44 -7.18
N TYR A 517 -37.28 7.72 -7.19
CA TYR A 517 -37.25 6.27 -7.27
C TYR A 517 -37.93 5.61 -6.06
N HIS A 518 -37.60 6.07 -4.85
CA HIS A 518 -38.18 5.48 -3.64
C HIS A 518 -39.70 5.70 -3.52
N TYR A 519 -40.21 6.83 -4.01
CA TYR A 519 -41.65 7.09 -4.06
C TYR A 519 -42.36 6.42 -5.25
N HIS A 520 -41.66 5.56 -6.01
CA HIS A 520 -42.17 4.88 -7.20
C HIS A 520 -42.72 5.83 -8.28
N ILE A 521 -42.22 7.07 -8.33
CA ILE A 521 -42.61 8.07 -9.34
C ILE A 521 -41.78 7.88 -10.61
N LEU A 522 -40.48 7.53 -10.46
CA LEU A 522 -39.56 7.25 -11.56
C LEU A 522 -38.73 6.00 -11.28
N ASN A 523 -38.81 4.97 -12.13
CA ASN A 523 -38.00 3.76 -11.99
C ASN A 523 -36.61 3.93 -12.66
N TYR A 524 -35.85 4.93 -12.22
CA TYR A 524 -34.50 5.19 -12.76
C TYR A 524 -33.42 4.62 -11.84
N GLU A 525 -32.69 3.63 -12.32
CA GLU A 525 -31.51 3.04 -11.68
C GLU A 525 -30.33 3.01 -12.67
N ILE A 526 -29.11 3.06 -12.16
CA ILE A 526 -27.90 2.90 -12.96
C ILE A 526 -27.47 1.43 -12.85
N TYR A 527 -27.86 0.62 -13.83
CA TYR A 527 -27.56 -0.83 -13.87
C TYR A 527 -27.90 -1.59 -12.57
N GLY A 528 -29.04 -1.25 -11.95
CA GLY A 528 -29.48 -1.85 -10.68
C GLY A 528 -28.97 -1.14 -9.41
N THR A 529 -28.14 -0.11 -9.57
CA THR A 529 -27.63 0.70 -8.45
C THR A 529 -28.36 2.02 -8.33
N ASP A 530 -28.69 2.42 -7.09
CA ASP A 530 -29.27 3.71 -6.79
C ASP A 530 -28.35 4.87 -7.23
N PRO A 531 -28.87 5.90 -7.92
CA PRO A 531 -28.04 6.99 -8.46
C PRO A 531 -27.23 7.76 -7.40
N LEU A 532 -27.76 7.92 -6.19
CA LEU A 532 -27.08 8.63 -5.11
C LEU A 532 -25.96 7.78 -4.52
N PHE A 533 -26.20 6.48 -4.35
CA PHE A 533 -25.15 5.54 -3.93
C PHE A 533 -24.03 5.41 -4.97
N PHE A 534 -24.38 5.37 -6.26
CA PHE A 534 -23.38 5.36 -7.34
C PHE A 534 -22.51 6.62 -7.34
N MET A 535 -23.11 7.80 -7.11
CA MET A 535 -22.34 9.04 -6.94
C MET A 535 -21.45 9.02 -5.71
N TYR A 536 -21.90 8.41 -4.61
CA TYR A 536 -21.07 8.21 -3.42
C TYR A 536 -19.83 7.38 -3.74
N ILE A 537 -19.98 6.26 -4.47
CA ILE A 537 -18.86 5.40 -4.89
C ILE A 537 -17.82 6.20 -5.69
N ILE A 538 -18.27 6.97 -6.68
CA ILE A 538 -17.36 7.79 -7.50
C ILE A 538 -16.61 8.82 -6.65
N ILE A 539 -17.33 9.51 -5.76
CA ILE A 539 -16.81 10.63 -4.99
C ILE A 539 -15.85 10.12 -3.90
N PHE A 540 -16.26 9.15 -3.08
CA PHE A 540 -15.53 8.73 -1.88
C PHE A 540 -14.73 7.46 -2.03
N ASP A 541 -15.17 6.51 -2.85
CA ASP A 541 -14.47 5.22 -2.97
C ASP A 541 -13.46 5.23 -4.13
N ILE A 542 -13.54 6.22 -5.04
CA ILE A 542 -12.60 6.37 -6.16
C ILE A 542 -11.85 7.71 -6.10
N MET A 543 -12.57 8.84 -6.25
CA MET A 543 -11.93 10.14 -6.39
C MET A 543 -11.13 10.55 -5.14
N TRP A 544 -11.55 10.11 -3.95
CA TRP A 544 -10.77 10.23 -2.73
C TRP A 544 -9.35 9.68 -2.85
N TYR A 545 -9.21 8.42 -3.29
CA TYR A 545 -7.91 7.78 -3.48
C TYR A 545 -7.15 8.37 -4.65
N ALA A 546 -7.83 8.77 -5.73
CA ALA A 546 -7.18 9.47 -6.84
C ALA A 546 -6.51 10.78 -6.36
N VAL A 547 -7.19 11.56 -5.50
CA VAL A 547 -6.60 12.78 -4.89
C VAL A 547 -5.46 12.45 -3.94
N PHE A 548 -5.54 11.33 -3.23
CA PHE A 548 -4.47 10.84 -2.34
C PHE A 548 -3.20 10.46 -3.13
N LEU A 549 -3.35 9.66 -4.18
CA LEU A 549 -2.27 9.24 -5.08
C LEU A 549 -1.60 10.42 -5.79
N THR A 550 -2.38 11.45 -6.11
CA THR A 550 -1.92 12.63 -6.83
C THR A 550 -1.48 13.78 -5.91
N MET A 551 -1.29 13.52 -4.61
CA MET A 551 -0.73 14.48 -3.65
C MET A 551 0.54 15.20 -4.12
N PRO A 552 1.51 14.56 -4.78
CA PRO A 552 2.70 15.26 -5.26
C PRO A 552 2.38 16.41 -6.26
N TYR A 553 1.24 16.34 -6.95
CA TYR A 553 0.78 17.31 -7.93
C TYR A 553 -0.22 18.32 -7.37
N PHE A 554 -1.24 17.86 -6.64
CA PHE A 554 -2.31 18.71 -6.10
C PHE A 554 -2.05 19.20 -4.68
N GLY A 555 -1.07 18.61 -4.00
CA GLY A 555 -0.70 18.94 -2.64
C GLY A 555 -1.48 18.17 -1.58
N ASN A 556 -1.04 18.29 -0.32
CA ASN A 556 -1.75 17.70 0.82
C ASN A 556 -3.09 18.43 1.05
N TYR A 557 -4.09 17.71 1.56
CA TYR A 557 -5.48 18.17 1.66
C TYR A 557 -6.04 18.66 0.31
N GLY A 558 -5.66 17.98 -0.77
CA GLY A 558 -6.15 18.24 -2.12
C GLY A 558 -7.68 18.27 -2.19
N CYS A 559 -8.38 17.46 -1.39
CA CYS A 559 -9.84 17.43 -1.33
C CYS A 559 -10.48 18.76 -0.88
N ILE A 560 -9.78 19.52 -0.04
CA ILE A 560 -10.20 20.83 0.47
C ILE A 560 -9.77 21.95 -0.48
N ASN A 561 -8.58 21.83 -1.05
CA ASN A 561 -8.00 22.82 -1.95
C ASN A 561 -8.60 22.80 -3.35
N THR A 562 -9.04 21.64 -3.84
CA THR A 562 -9.79 21.47 -5.10
C THR A 562 -11.28 21.71 -4.93
N GLY A 563 -11.79 21.68 -3.70
CA GLY A 563 -13.22 21.85 -3.42
C GLY A 563 -14.05 20.62 -3.69
N TYR A 564 -13.44 19.45 -3.89
CA TYR A 564 -14.18 18.22 -4.12
C TYR A 564 -14.92 17.72 -2.86
N CYS A 565 -14.34 17.91 -1.68
CA CYS A 565 -14.97 17.46 -0.44
C CYS A 565 -16.17 18.35 -0.06
N HIS A 566 -17.37 17.95 -0.47
CA HIS A 566 -18.63 18.66 -0.18
C HIS A 566 -18.89 18.78 1.33
N TRP A 567 -18.59 17.73 2.10
CA TRP A 567 -18.70 17.68 3.56
C TRP A 567 -17.76 18.69 4.24
N GLY A 568 -16.52 18.78 3.75
CA GLY A 568 -15.54 19.77 4.19
C GLY A 568 -15.95 21.20 3.83
N ASN A 569 -16.46 21.42 2.62
CA ASN A 569 -16.92 22.74 2.16
C ASN A 569 -18.09 23.26 3.02
N PHE A 570 -19.05 22.41 3.37
CA PHE A 570 -20.17 22.78 4.25
C PHE A 570 -19.67 23.24 5.63
N ASN A 571 -18.88 22.42 6.31
CA ASN A 571 -18.37 22.73 7.66
C ASN A 571 -17.47 23.97 7.67
N ARG A 572 -16.73 24.20 6.60
CA ARG A 572 -15.90 25.39 6.41
C ARG A 572 -16.72 26.65 6.18
N PHE A 573 -17.79 26.55 5.40
CA PHE A 573 -18.74 27.64 5.18
C PHE A 573 -19.39 28.06 6.49
N VAL A 574 -19.92 27.09 7.25
CA VAL A 574 -20.53 27.34 8.56
C VAL A 574 -19.50 27.87 9.56
N GLY A 575 -18.34 27.22 9.66
CA GLY A 575 -17.26 27.60 10.58
C GLY A 575 -16.68 29.00 10.33
N LYS A 576 -16.84 29.56 9.12
CA LYS A 576 -16.48 30.96 8.81
C LYS A 576 -17.24 31.95 9.70
N TYR A 577 -18.49 31.64 10.04
CA TYR A 577 -19.33 32.46 10.92
C TYR A 577 -19.17 32.09 12.40
N GLY A 578 -18.50 30.98 12.70
CA GLY A 578 -18.28 30.47 14.05
C GLY A 578 -17.28 31.27 14.90
N LEU A 579 -17.11 30.82 16.14
CA LEU A 579 -16.21 31.40 17.14
C LEU A 579 -14.74 31.05 16.89
N PHE A 580 -14.49 29.96 16.16
CA PHE A 580 -13.15 29.41 15.98
C PHE A 580 -12.22 30.34 15.19
N LYS A 581 -11.02 30.54 15.74
CA LYS A 581 -9.90 31.27 15.13
C LYS A 581 -8.60 30.90 15.82
N LEU A 582 -7.47 31.17 15.16
CA LEU A 582 -6.17 31.12 15.80
C LEU A 582 -5.86 32.52 16.34
N LYS A 583 -5.46 32.63 17.61
CA LYS A 583 -5.00 33.89 18.21
C LYS A 583 -3.52 33.78 18.58
N VAL A 584 -2.87 34.93 18.69
CA VAL A 584 -1.53 35.02 19.26
C VAL A 584 -1.58 35.67 20.64
N LYS A 585 -0.68 35.26 21.55
CA LYS A 585 -0.56 35.87 22.88
C LYS A 585 0.02 37.28 22.76
N ASP A 586 1.06 37.44 21.95
CA ASP A 586 1.69 38.72 21.66
C ASP A 586 1.99 38.89 20.16
N PRO A 587 1.35 39.85 19.46
CA PRO A 587 1.66 40.17 18.07
C PRO A 587 3.12 40.61 17.84
N SER A 588 3.76 41.24 18.82
CA SER A 588 5.14 41.75 18.69
C SER A 588 6.15 40.61 18.48
N GLN A 589 5.94 39.48 19.16
CA GLN A 589 6.73 38.27 19.00
C GLN A 589 6.63 37.68 17.57
N CYS A 590 5.50 37.89 16.88
CA CYS A 590 5.36 37.48 15.48
C CYS A 590 6.14 38.36 14.50
N VAL A 591 6.37 39.64 14.84
CA VAL A 591 7.18 40.56 14.03
C VAL A 591 8.65 40.17 14.08
N THR A 592 9.15 39.81 15.26
CA THR A 592 10.56 39.43 15.49
C THR A 592 10.88 38.00 15.05
N CYS A 593 9.87 37.15 14.85
CA CYS A 593 10.04 35.77 14.39
C CYS A 593 10.61 35.71 12.96
N LYS A 594 11.87 35.27 12.83
CA LYS A 594 12.58 35.14 11.55
C LYS A 594 12.10 33.95 10.71
N THR A 595 11.83 32.81 11.34
CA THR A 595 11.57 31.53 10.65
C THR A 595 10.15 31.43 10.10
N LYS A 596 9.16 31.97 10.83
CA LYS A 596 7.73 31.94 10.47
C LYS A 596 7.23 30.52 10.14
N ASP A 597 7.71 29.53 10.91
CA ASP A 597 7.48 28.10 10.67
C ASP A 597 6.00 27.71 10.60
N CYS A 598 5.12 28.45 11.29
CA CYS A 598 3.67 28.28 11.22
C CYS A 598 3.13 28.30 9.77
N ALA A 599 3.68 29.16 8.91
CA ALA A 599 3.27 29.27 7.52
C ALA A 599 3.70 28.07 6.68
N LEU A 600 4.79 27.37 7.06
CA LEU A 600 5.29 26.16 6.40
C LEU A 600 4.60 24.90 6.93
N ALA A 601 4.25 24.90 8.21
CA ALA A 601 3.59 23.78 8.88
C ALA A 601 2.12 23.58 8.47
N CYS A 602 1.47 24.62 7.92
CA CYS A 602 0.07 24.55 7.53
C CYS A 602 -0.19 23.50 6.43
N PRO A 603 -1.01 22.47 6.69
CA PRO A 603 -1.20 21.34 5.77
C PRO A 603 -2.13 21.65 4.59
N VAL A 604 -2.88 22.75 4.64
CA VAL A 604 -3.69 23.29 3.53
C VAL A 604 -2.99 24.43 2.78
N GLY A 605 -1.76 24.78 3.16
CA GLY A 605 -0.94 25.77 2.45
C GLY A 605 -1.33 27.24 2.67
N LEU A 606 -1.93 27.60 3.81
CA LEU A 606 -2.29 28.98 4.15
C LEU A 606 -1.07 29.81 4.57
N SER A 607 -0.34 30.36 3.60
CA SER A 607 0.89 31.15 3.83
C SER A 607 0.66 32.56 4.38
N SER A 608 -0.57 33.08 4.36
CA SER A 608 -0.88 34.43 4.84
C SER A 608 -1.00 34.54 6.38
N GLN A 609 -0.91 33.43 7.11
CA GLN A 609 -1.06 33.37 8.56
C GLN A 609 -0.19 34.38 9.33
N PRO A 610 1.14 34.47 9.07
CA PRO A 610 1.99 35.40 9.81
C PRO A 610 1.57 36.86 9.66
N GLY A 611 1.14 37.26 8.46
CA GLY A 611 0.69 38.62 8.19
C GLY A 611 -0.57 38.98 9.00
N SER A 612 -1.52 38.05 9.10
CA SER A 612 -2.72 38.25 9.93
C SER A 612 -2.41 38.28 11.43
N PHE A 613 -1.49 37.44 11.91
CA PHE A 613 -1.06 37.48 13.31
C PHE A 613 -0.42 38.81 13.69
N ILE A 614 0.41 39.38 12.82
CA ILE A 614 1.06 40.67 13.04
C ILE A 614 0.05 41.82 13.00
N SER A 615 -0.84 41.83 12.00
CA SER A 615 -1.75 42.97 11.78
C SER A 615 -3.00 42.96 12.66
N GLN A 616 -3.52 41.78 13.01
CA GLN A 616 -4.82 41.64 13.68
C GLN A 616 -4.73 40.90 15.02
N GLY A 617 -3.57 40.33 15.37
CA GLY A 617 -3.44 39.45 16.54
C GLY A 617 -4.21 38.12 16.42
N GLN A 618 -4.82 37.85 15.27
CA GLN A 618 -5.64 36.67 15.03
C GLN A 618 -5.63 36.27 13.56
N PHE A 619 -5.87 34.99 13.29
CA PHE A 619 -6.05 34.44 11.95
C PHE A 619 -7.37 33.68 11.89
N LYS A 620 -8.24 34.12 10.99
CA LYS A 620 -9.52 33.46 10.67
C LYS A 620 -9.63 33.29 9.17
N ASN A 621 -9.78 32.05 8.73
CA ASN A 621 -9.91 31.71 7.32
C ASN A 621 -10.80 30.47 7.19
N SER A 622 -11.76 30.50 6.27
CA SER A 622 -12.67 29.37 6.00
C SER A 622 -11.94 28.11 5.55
N ARG A 623 -10.71 28.22 5.04
CA ARG A 623 -9.87 27.06 4.66
C ARG A 623 -9.10 26.46 5.83
N CYS A 624 -9.10 27.12 6.99
CA CYS A 624 -8.43 26.61 8.18
C CYS A 624 -9.19 25.39 8.71
N VAL A 625 -8.56 24.22 8.59
CA VAL A 625 -9.07 22.95 9.11
C VAL A 625 -8.86 22.75 10.61
N GLY A 626 -8.14 23.67 11.26
CA GLY A 626 -7.93 23.62 12.72
C GLY A 626 -7.11 22.42 13.23
N VAL A 627 -6.31 21.78 12.37
CA VAL A 627 -5.48 20.61 12.69
C VAL A 627 -4.41 20.89 13.75
N GLY A 628 -3.90 22.13 13.80
CA GLY A 628 -2.99 22.57 14.86
C GLY A 628 -1.50 22.53 14.56
N ASP A 629 -1.08 22.07 13.37
CA ASP A 629 0.35 21.99 13.05
C ASP A 629 1.08 23.35 13.14
N CYS A 630 0.38 24.46 12.90
CA CYS A 630 0.93 25.80 13.04
C CYS A 630 1.15 26.22 14.51
N VAL A 631 0.35 25.68 15.44
CA VAL A 631 0.53 25.85 16.89
C VAL A 631 1.76 25.07 17.34
N GLU A 632 1.85 23.79 16.95
CA GLU A 632 3.00 22.92 17.24
C GLU A 632 4.32 23.49 16.72
N ALA A 633 4.30 24.01 15.49
CA ALA A 633 5.49 24.54 14.83
C ALA A 633 5.92 25.92 15.33
N CYS A 634 5.14 26.59 16.19
CA CYS A 634 5.53 27.89 16.71
C CYS A 634 6.70 27.73 17.70
N PRO A 635 7.90 28.29 17.40
CA PRO A 635 9.06 28.14 18.28
C PRO A 635 8.91 28.89 19.61
N TYR A 636 7.97 29.85 19.67
CA TYR A 636 7.72 30.69 20.85
C TYR A 636 6.41 30.36 21.57
N GLU A 637 5.70 29.30 21.16
CA GLU A 637 4.42 28.89 21.75
C GLU A 637 3.41 30.05 21.86
N ASN A 638 3.45 30.93 20.87
CA ASN A 638 2.72 32.17 20.85
C ASN A 638 1.31 32.02 20.24
N ILE A 639 1.10 31.00 19.41
CA ILE A 639 -0.18 30.75 18.72
C ILE A 639 -1.01 29.79 19.59
N PHE A 640 -2.29 30.07 19.77
CA PHE A 640 -3.22 29.18 20.47
C PHE A 640 -4.59 29.13 19.79
N PHE A 641 -5.37 28.09 20.11
CA PHE A 641 -6.73 27.93 19.61
C PHE A 641 -7.70 28.79 20.41
N TYR A 642 -8.51 29.59 19.71
CA TYR A 642 -9.62 30.33 20.29
C TYR A 642 -10.94 29.77 19.76
N ASP A 643 -11.82 29.34 20.65
CA ASP A 643 -13.10 28.69 20.36
C ASP A 643 -14.14 28.99 21.45
N VAL A 644 -15.26 28.26 21.46
CA VAL A 644 -16.32 28.42 22.49
C VAL A 644 -15.79 28.35 23.93
N ARG A 645 -14.79 27.51 24.22
CA ARG A 645 -14.28 27.34 25.59
C ARG A 645 -13.61 28.63 26.06
N ASN A 646 -12.86 29.26 25.18
CA ASN A 646 -12.18 30.53 25.45
C ASN A 646 -13.18 31.68 25.55
N PHE A 647 -14.16 31.72 24.65
CA PHE A 647 -15.24 32.71 24.68
C PHE A 647 -16.04 32.64 25.99
N LEU A 648 -16.38 31.43 26.45
CA LEU A 648 -17.08 31.23 27.72
C LEU A 648 -16.20 31.66 28.91
N LYS A 649 -14.91 31.30 28.93
CA LYS A 649 -13.99 31.78 29.98
C LYS A 649 -13.94 33.31 30.03
N GLU A 650 -13.79 33.98 28.90
CA GLU A 650 -13.75 35.45 28.83
C GLU A 650 -15.06 36.12 29.26
N LYS A 651 -16.22 35.50 29.01
CA LYS A 651 -17.54 36.06 29.38
C LYS A 651 -18.01 35.71 30.79
N VAL A 652 -17.64 34.54 31.30
CA VAL A 652 -18.05 34.06 32.63
C VAL A 652 -17.10 34.55 33.70
N MET A 653 -15.78 34.59 33.44
CA MET A 653 -14.79 35.07 34.43
C MET A 653 -14.64 36.60 34.48
N LYS A 654 -15.22 37.35 33.53
CA LYS A 654 -15.33 38.82 33.62
C LYS A 654 -16.53 39.30 34.43
N LYS A 655 -17.29 38.37 35.04
CA LYS A 655 -18.48 38.67 35.84
C LYS A 655 -18.24 38.61 37.35
N GLU A 656 -16.99 38.50 37.79
CA GLU A 656 -16.56 38.75 39.18
C GLU A 656 -15.82 40.09 39.27
#